data_AF-A0A2P5W349-F1
#
_entry.id   AF-A0A2P5W349-F1
#
_cell.length_a   1.000
_cell.length_b   1.000
_cell.length_c   1.000
_cell.angle_alpha   90.00
_cell.angle_beta   90.00
_cell.angle_gamma   90.00
#
_symmetry.space_group_name_H-M   'P 1'
#
loop_
_entity.id
_entity.type
_entity.pdbx_description
1 polymer ?
#
loop_
_entity_poly.entity_id
_entity_poly.type
_entity_poly.pdbx_seq_one_letter_code
_entity_poly.pdbx_strand_id
1 'polypeptide(L)'
;MANFAKPENALKRAEELINVGQKQDALQALHNLITSKRYRAWQKPLERIMFKYVELCVDMRKGRFAKDGLIQYRIVCQHVNVSSLEEVIKHFMHLSTQKAEQARSQAEALEEALDVDDLEADKRPQDLMLSYVSGEKGKDRSDRELVTPWFKFLWETYRTVLEILRNNSKLEALYAMTAHRAFQFCKQYKRTTEFRRLCEIIRNHLANLNKYKDQRDRPDLSAPESLQLYLDTRFEQLKIATELGLWQEAFRSVEDIHGLMSIVKKTPKASLMVVYYAKLTEIFWISSSHLYHAYAWLNLFSLQKSFNKNLSQKDLQLIASSVVLAALSVTPYNQTRGASHLEVENEKERNLRMSNLIGFNLESKLENREVLSRSAVLTELVSKGVLSCATQEVKDLYHLLENDFLPLDVASKIHPLLMKISKLGGKLTSASSVPEVSQLYETMKIESLSQMIPFFEFSMVEKISVDAVKHNFIAMKVDHMKQQRAERIRKEIEERELEEAQALLQETEKHLKRGKKKPILDGEKLTKQTLIERALSEQLKERQEQEKRLQKVAKTMDHLERAKREEAAPLIEAAFQRRLVEEKVLHEREQQLEVELSRQRHDGDLKEKNRLARMLENKVSTFGISGFMFLREGALGRDNLLCRFLRLFQC
;
A
#
# COMPACT_ATOMS: atom_id res chain seq x y z
N MET A 1 7.93 10.39 55.35
CA MET A 1 6.96 9.64 54.52
C MET A 1 5.76 9.28 55.37
N ALA A 2 4.54 9.62 54.95
CA ALA A 2 3.34 9.28 55.71
C ALA A 2 3.10 7.77 55.66
N ASN A 3 3.35 7.08 56.78
CA ASN A 3 3.03 5.66 56.95
C ASN A 3 1.62 5.54 57.52
N PHE A 4 0.65 5.29 56.64
CA PHE A 4 -0.72 5.02 57.09
C PHE A 4 -0.79 3.64 57.76
N ALA A 5 -1.55 3.54 58.85
CA ALA A 5 -1.84 2.27 59.52
C ALA A 5 -3.02 1.53 58.86
N LYS A 6 -4.01 2.29 58.39
CA LYS A 6 -5.20 1.80 57.67
C LYS A 6 -5.30 2.47 56.29
N PRO A 7 -5.55 1.71 55.20
CA PRO A 7 -5.69 2.28 53.85
C PRO A 7 -6.76 3.37 53.74
N GLU A 8 -7.86 3.25 54.49
CA GLU A 8 -8.97 4.21 54.48
C GLU A 8 -8.53 5.61 54.93
N ASN A 9 -7.54 5.70 55.83
CA ASN A 9 -7.00 6.98 56.30
C ASN A 9 -6.21 7.68 55.19
N ALA A 10 -5.57 6.93 54.29
CA ALA A 10 -4.89 7.50 53.14
C ALA A 10 -5.89 8.11 52.15
N LEU A 11 -7.04 7.46 51.95
CA LEU A 11 -8.11 7.98 51.09
C LEU A 11 -8.67 9.29 51.63
N LYS A 12 -9.04 9.33 52.92
CA LYS A 12 -9.51 10.55 53.59
C LYS A 12 -8.50 11.68 53.49
N ARG A 13 -7.22 11.37 53.74
CA ARG A 13 -6.14 12.37 53.64
C ARG A 13 -5.98 12.90 52.22
N ALA A 14 -6.12 12.04 51.20
CA ALA A 14 -6.09 12.47 49.81
C ALA A 14 -7.28 13.38 49.48
N GLU A 15 -8.49 13.07 49.96
CA GLU A 15 -9.68 13.92 49.79
C GLU A 15 -9.51 15.30 50.44
N GLU A 16 -8.97 15.36 51.66
CA GLU A 16 -8.63 16.64 52.32
C GLU A 16 -7.65 17.47 51.48
N LEU A 17 -6.58 16.84 50.97
CA LEU A 17 -5.57 17.51 50.15
C LEU A 17 -6.17 18.00 48.82
N ILE A 18 -7.07 17.23 48.20
CA ILE A 18 -7.80 17.63 46.99
C ILE A 18 -8.67 18.87 47.28
N ASN A 19 -9.37 18.91 48.41
CA ASN A 19 -10.24 20.03 48.77
C ASN A 19 -9.46 21.33 48.99
N VAL A 20 -8.19 21.23 49.42
CA VAL A 20 -7.26 22.37 49.57
C VAL A 20 -6.53 22.70 48.25
N GLY A 21 -6.81 21.98 47.16
CA GLY A 21 -6.20 22.19 45.85
C GLY A 21 -4.82 21.51 45.66
N GLN A 22 -4.32 20.80 46.67
CA GLN A 22 -3.03 20.11 46.65
C GLN A 22 -3.13 18.72 45.99
N LYS A 23 -3.54 18.68 44.70
CA LYS A 23 -3.72 17.41 43.96
C LYS A 23 -2.42 16.60 43.82
N GLN A 24 -1.26 17.25 43.69
CA GLN A 24 0.03 16.56 43.58
C GLN A 24 0.39 15.80 44.86
N ASP A 25 0.16 16.41 46.03
CA ASP A 25 0.45 15.78 47.33
C ASP A 25 -0.55 14.67 47.65
N ALA A 26 -1.83 14.86 47.27
CA ALA A 26 -2.85 13.82 47.33
C ALA A 26 -2.42 12.60 46.50
N LEU A 27 -1.98 12.81 45.26
CA LEU A 27 -1.50 11.76 44.37
C LEU A 27 -0.29 11.04 44.97
N GLN A 28 0.68 11.78 45.52
CA GLN A 28 1.87 11.19 46.14
C GLN A 28 1.53 10.37 47.39
N ALA A 29 0.59 10.83 48.21
CA ALA A 29 0.13 10.10 49.40
C ALA A 29 -0.48 8.74 49.03
N LEU A 30 -1.34 8.72 48.00
CA LEU A 30 -1.93 7.48 47.47
C LEU A 30 -0.88 6.59 46.79
N HIS A 31 0.04 7.18 46.00
CA HIS A 31 1.12 6.45 45.34
C HIS A 31 1.96 5.68 46.35
N ASN A 32 2.43 6.37 47.39
CA ASN A 32 3.25 5.78 48.45
C ASN A 32 2.56 4.59 49.13
N LEU A 33 1.23 4.65 49.31
CA LEU A 33 0.45 3.56 49.87
C LEU A 33 0.43 2.35 48.93
N ILE A 34 0.10 2.56 47.65
CA ILE A 34 -0.04 1.50 46.64
C ILE A 34 1.30 0.81 46.37
N THR A 35 2.40 1.55 46.37
CA THR A 35 3.75 1.01 46.19
C THR A 35 4.35 0.43 47.48
N SER A 36 3.66 0.57 48.62
CA SER A 36 4.17 0.14 49.92
C SER A 36 4.26 -1.39 50.01
N LYS A 37 5.36 -1.89 50.60
CA LYS A 37 5.50 -3.31 50.91
C LYS A 37 4.50 -3.82 51.95
N ARG A 38 3.88 -2.91 52.74
CA ARG A 38 2.93 -3.25 53.81
C ARG A 38 1.58 -3.75 53.26
N TYR A 39 1.14 -3.23 52.13
CA TYR A 39 -0.21 -3.48 51.58
C TYR A 39 -0.15 -4.38 50.33
N ARG A 40 0.54 -5.52 50.44
CA ARG A 40 0.68 -6.50 49.34
C ARG A 40 -0.48 -7.47 49.20
N ALA A 41 -1.35 -7.57 50.21
CA ALA A 41 -2.57 -8.38 50.15
C ALA A 41 -3.75 -7.51 49.77
N TRP A 42 -4.60 -8.01 48.86
CA TRP A 42 -5.77 -7.27 48.40
C TRP A 42 -6.78 -7.06 49.54
N GLN A 43 -7.34 -5.86 49.62
CA GLN A 43 -8.40 -5.47 50.55
C GLN A 43 -9.42 -4.60 49.79
N LYS A 44 -10.71 -4.72 50.12
CA LYS A 44 -11.79 -3.96 49.46
C LYS A 44 -11.57 -2.43 49.44
N PRO A 45 -11.00 -1.78 50.48
CA PRO A 45 -10.69 -0.35 50.42
C PRO A 45 -9.66 0.04 49.36
N LEU A 46 -8.73 -0.86 48.99
CA LEU A 46 -7.69 -0.58 47.99
C LEU A 46 -8.29 -0.32 46.61
N GLU A 47 -9.40 -0.97 46.26
CA GLU A 47 -10.10 -0.72 45.00
C GLU A 47 -10.62 0.73 44.90
N ARG A 48 -11.27 1.24 45.95
CA ARG A 48 -11.73 2.64 46.00
C ARG A 48 -10.57 3.62 45.94
N ILE A 49 -9.45 3.29 46.60
CA ILE A 49 -8.22 4.07 46.54
C ILE A 49 -7.65 4.08 45.12
N MET A 50 -7.67 2.94 44.42
CA MET A 50 -7.17 2.85 43.04
C MET A 50 -8.03 3.65 42.07
N PHE A 51 -9.36 3.66 42.21
CA PHE A 51 -10.22 4.53 41.40
C PHE A 51 -9.84 6.01 41.59
N LYS A 52 -9.72 6.48 42.84
CA LYS A 52 -9.30 7.86 43.12
C LYS A 52 -7.89 8.18 42.63
N TYR A 53 -6.97 7.24 42.79
CA TYR A 53 -5.59 7.38 42.34
C TYR A 53 -5.49 7.55 40.82
N VAL A 54 -6.22 6.72 40.08
CA VAL A 54 -6.27 6.78 38.62
C VAL A 54 -6.93 8.08 38.14
N GLU A 55 -8.01 8.53 38.78
CA GLU A 55 -8.64 9.83 38.50
C GLU A 55 -7.63 10.98 38.59
N LEU A 56 -6.86 11.04 39.68
CA LEU A 56 -5.82 12.05 39.85
C LEU A 56 -4.71 11.94 38.79
N CYS A 57 -4.32 10.71 38.44
CA CYS A 57 -3.32 10.48 37.38
C CYS A 57 -3.80 11.02 36.02
N VAL A 58 -5.07 10.80 35.67
CA VAL A 58 -5.66 11.28 34.41
C VAL A 58 -5.79 12.80 34.41
N ASP A 59 -6.38 13.37 35.47
CA ASP A 59 -6.56 14.82 35.62
C ASP A 59 -5.25 15.60 35.46
N MET A 60 -4.17 15.06 36.02
CA MET A 60 -2.84 15.68 36.00
C MET A 60 -1.95 15.19 34.85
N ARG A 61 -2.46 14.31 33.97
CA ARG A 61 -1.72 13.65 32.87
C ARG A 61 -0.43 12.96 33.32
N LYS A 62 -0.41 12.40 34.53
CA LYS A 62 0.74 11.70 35.14
C LYS A 62 0.76 10.21 34.75
N GLY A 63 0.97 9.92 33.47
CA GLY A 63 0.91 8.54 32.93
C GLY A 63 1.93 7.57 33.56
N ARG A 64 3.11 8.06 33.95
CA ARG A 64 4.13 7.24 34.64
C ARG A 64 3.65 6.75 36.00
N PHE A 65 3.03 7.64 36.78
CA PHE A 65 2.42 7.27 38.07
C PHE A 65 1.31 6.24 37.87
N ALA A 66 0.45 6.42 36.87
CA ALA A 66 -0.59 5.43 36.55
C ALA A 66 0.02 4.05 36.24
N LYS A 67 1.05 3.99 35.37
CA LYS A 67 1.75 2.76 35.03
C LYS A 67 2.31 2.07 36.27
N ASP A 68 3.10 2.77 37.06
CA ASP A 68 3.75 2.19 38.24
C ASP A 68 2.73 1.69 39.27
N GLY A 69 1.70 2.49 39.54
CA GLY A 69 0.63 2.13 40.47
C GLY A 69 -0.18 0.93 39.99
N LEU A 70 -0.54 0.86 38.72
CA LEU A 70 -1.30 -0.27 38.16
C LEU A 70 -0.47 -1.56 38.09
N ILE A 71 0.84 -1.49 37.83
CA ILE A 71 1.73 -2.66 37.91
C ILE A 71 1.75 -3.23 39.33
N GLN A 72 1.88 -2.37 40.35
CA GLN A 72 1.83 -2.82 41.74
C GLN A 72 0.44 -3.38 42.09
N TYR A 73 -0.63 -2.70 41.66
CA TYR A 73 -1.99 -3.16 41.93
C TYR A 73 -2.30 -4.51 41.27
N ARG A 74 -1.78 -4.75 40.05
CA ARG A 74 -1.84 -6.07 39.39
C ARG A 74 -1.22 -7.16 40.26
N ILE A 75 -0.04 -6.91 40.83
CA ILE A 75 0.63 -7.87 41.72
C ILE A 75 -0.24 -8.18 42.95
N VAL A 76 -0.86 -7.15 43.55
CA VAL A 76 -1.75 -7.30 44.71
C VAL A 76 -3.02 -8.10 44.38
N CYS A 77 -3.59 -7.91 43.19
CA CYS A 77 -4.86 -8.53 42.78
C CYS A 77 -4.71 -9.94 42.18
N GLN A 78 -3.53 -10.28 41.64
CA GLN A 78 -3.30 -11.44 40.77
C GLN A 78 -3.92 -12.76 41.28
N HIS A 79 -3.78 -13.05 42.57
CA HIS A 79 -4.22 -14.32 43.16
C HIS A 79 -5.56 -14.23 43.90
N VAL A 80 -6.08 -13.03 44.15
CA VAL A 80 -7.24 -12.81 45.03
C VAL A 80 -8.46 -12.34 44.25
N ASN A 81 -8.34 -11.21 43.54
CA ASN A 81 -9.47 -10.59 42.87
C ASN A 81 -9.03 -9.87 41.59
N VAL A 82 -8.84 -10.64 40.52
CA VAL A 82 -8.45 -10.13 39.20
C VAL A 82 -9.52 -9.21 38.59
N SER A 83 -10.80 -9.44 38.91
CA SER A 83 -11.92 -8.59 38.46
C SER A 83 -11.81 -7.16 38.98
N SER A 84 -11.26 -6.95 40.18
CA SER A 84 -11.01 -5.61 40.71
C SER A 84 -10.01 -4.82 39.85
N LEU A 85 -8.96 -5.48 39.35
CA LEU A 85 -8.02 -4.87 38.39
C LEU A 85 -8.73 -4.55 37.07
N GLU A 86 -9.61 -5.43 36.60
CA GLU A 86 -10.38 -5.26 35.37
C GLU A 86 -11.22 -3.97 35.41
N GLU A 87 -11.98 -3.76 36.49
CA GLU A 87 -12.83 -2.58 36.66
C GLU A 87 -12.02 -1.28 36.80
N VAL A 88 -10.90 -1.29 37.55
CA VAL A 88 -10.00 -0.13 37.63
C VAL A 88 -9.41 0.23 36.27
N ILE A 89 -9.03 -0.75 35.46
CA ILE A 89 -8.51 -0.53 34.10
C ILE A 89 -9.58 0.01 33.16
N LYS A 90 -10.81 -0.51 33.22
CA LYS A 90 -11.96 0.02 32.46
C LYS A 90 -12.21 1.49 32.79
N HIS A 91 -12.20 1.85 34.07
CA HIS A 91 -12.35 3.24 34.53
C HIS A 91 -11.20 4.14 34.05
N PHE A 92 -9.95 3.66 34.15
CA PHE A 92 -8.78 4.41 33.67
C PHE A 92 -8.88 4.75 32.18
N MET A 93 -9.23 3.77 31.36
CA MET A 93 -9.43 3.97 29.93
C MET A 93 -10.59 4.91 29.64
N HIS A 94 -11.73 4.73 30.32
CA HIS A 94 -12.92 5.56 30.12
C HIS A 94 -12.63 7.04 30.42
N LEU A 95 -12.02 7.35 31.58
CA LEU A 95 -11.64 8.71 31.94
C LEU A 95 -10.64 9.31 30.95
N SER A 96 -9.65 8.52 30.51
CA SER A 96 -8.65 8.99 29.54
C SER A 96 -9.29 9.31 28.19
N THR A 97 -10.22 8.48 27.72
CA THR A 97 -10.99 8.72 26.48
C THR A 97 -11.86 9.96 26.63
N GLN A 98 -12.60 10.09 27.73
CA GLN A 98 -13.48 11.23 27.99
C GLN A 98 -12.71 12.56 28.00
N LYS A 99 -11.54 12.62 28.65
CA LYS A 99 -10.71 13.84 28.65
C LYS A 99 -10.17 14.18 27.27
N ALA A 100 -9.80 13.18 26.47
CA ALA A 100 -9.34 13.39 25.10
C ALA A 100 -10.47 13.91 24.20
N GLU A 101 -11.68 13.38 24.33
CA GLU A 101 -12.87 13.85 23.62
C GLU A 101 -13.25 15.28 24.06
N GLN A 102 -13.22 15.56 25.37
CA GLN A 102 -13.45 16.92 25.89
C GLN A 102 -12.45 17.93 25.33
N ALA A 103 -11.16 17.60 25.30
CA ALA A 103 -10.13 18.47 24.75
C ALA A 103 -10.35 18.74 23.25
N ARG A 104 -10.82 17.74 22.52
CA ARG A 104 -11.19 17.88 21.11
C ARG A 104 -12.41 18.79 20.94
N SER A 105 -13.49 18.54 21.67
CA SER A 105 -14.69 19.39 21.59
C SER A 105 -14.40 20.83 22.00
N GLN A 106 -13.48 21.05 22.94
CA GLN A 106 -13.02 22.40 23.30
C GLN A 106 -12.24 23.07 22.18
N ALA A 107 -11.37 22.33 21.47
CA ALA A 107 -10.64 22.86 20.33
C ALA A 107 -11.58 23.18 19.15
N GLU A 108 -12.56 22.31 18.87
CA GLU A 108 -13.59 22.52 17.85
C GLU A 108 -14.46 23.74 18.20
N ALA A 109 -14.91 23.88 19.45
CA ALA A 109 -15.69 25.05 19.89
C ALA A 109 -14.89 26.36 19.84
N LEU A 110 -13.58 26.33 20.12
CA LEU A 110 -12.71 27.50 20.00
C LEU A 110 -12.55 27.90 18.53
N GLU A 111 -12.43 26.94 17.63
CA GLU A 111 -12.38 27.20 16.18
C GLU A 111 -13.70 27.81 15.69
N GLU A 112 -14.84 27.24 16.06
CA GLU A 112 -16.16 27.80 15.71
C GLU A 112 -16.34 29.22 16.25
N ALA A 113 -15.87 29.50 17.48
CA ALA A 113 -15.93 30.85 18.03
C ALA A 113 -15.02 31.83 17.29
N LEU A 114 -13.85 31.39 16.82
CA LEU A 114 -12.91 32.21 16.04
C LEU A 114 -13.38 32.41 14.58
N ASP A 115 -14.18 31.48 14.03
CA ASP A 115 -14.78 31.58 12.69
C ASP A 115 -15.96 32.58 12.64
N VAL A 116 -16.46 33.02 13.80
CA VAL A 116 -17.50 34.04 13.95
C VAL A 116 -16.92 35.47 14.02
N ASP A 117 -15.60 35.64 14.12
CA ASP A 117 -14.93 36.95 14.14
C ASP A 117 -14.53 37.41 12.73
N ASP A 118 -15.41 38.25 12.16
CA ASP A 118 -15.15 39.38 11.25
C ASP A 118 -14.40 39.11 9.93
N LEU A 119 -15.14 39.16 8.82
CA LEU A 119 -14.62 39.16 7.44
C LEU A 119 -13.65 40.34 7.16
N GLU A 120 -13.63 41.36 8.02
CA GLU A 120 -12.72 42.53 7.93
C GLU A 120 -11.50 42.45 8.85
N ALA A 121 -11.34 41.41 9.68
CA ALA A 121 -10.11 41.22 10.46
C ALA A 121 -8.98 40.71 9.55
N ASP A 122 -8.20 41.65 9.00
CA ASP A 122 -6.97 41.39 8.26
C ASP A 122 -6.17 40.27 8.96
N LYS A 123 -5.94 39.15 8.25
CA LYS A 123 -5.11 38.04 8.72
C LYS A 123 -3.84 38.63 9.32
N ARG A 124 -3.63 38.41 10.63
CA ARG A 124 -2.48 38.98 11.34
C ARG A 124 -1.22 38.69 10.52
N PRO A 125 -0.32 39.67 10.28
CA PRO A 125 0.89 39.45 9.49
C PRO A 125 1.72 38.24 9.93
N GLN A 126 1.63 37.90 11.23
CA GLN A 126 2.22 36.72 11.85
C GLN A 126 1.63 35.40 11.32
N ASP A 127 0.32 35.32 11.13
CA ASP A 127 -0.36 34.14 10.61
C ASP A 127 -0.09 33.93 9.12
N LEU A 128 -0.01 35.02 8.36
CA LEU A 128 0.42 34.96 6.97
C LEU A 128 1.85 34.42 6.88
N MET A 129 2.79 34.99 7.64
CA MET A 129 4.19 34.53 7.68
C MET A 129 4.32 33.05 8.05
N LEU A 130 3.59 32.60 9.07
CA LEU A 130 3.62 31.20 9.48
C LEU A 130 2.97 30.27 8.43
N SER A 131 1.95 30.73 7.71
CA SER A 131 1.35 29.94 6.61
C SER A 131 2.32 29.72 5.44
N TYR A 132 3.22 30.68 5.16
CA TYR A 132 4.27 30.54 4.14
C TYR A 132 5.40 29.60 4.57
N VAL A 133 5.69 29.46 5.87
CA VAL A 133 6.81 28.65 6.36
C VAL A 133 6.41 27.19 6.59
N SER A 134 5.29 26.93 7.25
CA SER A 134 4.92 25.56 7.67
C SER A 134 3.72 24.98 6.94
N GLY A 135 2.99 25.76 6.13
CA GLY A 135 1.74 25.32 5.48
C GLY A 135 0.63 24.90 6.46
N GLU A 136 0.89 24.99 7.78
CA GLU A 136 -0.02 24.60 8.87
C GLU A 136 -1.06 25.71 9.06
N LYS A 137 -2.34 25.31 8.99
CA LYS A 137 -3.49 26.21 9.21
C LYS A 137 -3.67 26.50 10.70
N GLY A 138 -4.46 27.52 11.04
CA GLY A 138 -4.78 27.86 12.44
C GLY A 138 -5.32 26.67 13.25
N LYS A 139 -6.20 25.87 12.64
CA LYS A 139 -6.76 24.62 13.20
C LYS A 139 -5.68 23.60 13.59
N ASP A 140 -4.67 23.40 12.74
CA ASP A 140 -3.60 22.42 13.01
C ASP A 140 -2.77 22.83 14.23
N ARG A 141 -2.67 24.15 14.51
CA ARG A 141 -1.96 24.68 15.69
C ARG A 141 -2.76 24.50 16.97
N SER A 142 -4.06 24.85 16.98
CA SER A 142 -4.92 24.65 18.15
C SER A 142 -5.03 23.16 18.52
N ASP A 143 -5.15 22.28 17.53
CA ASP A 143 -5.12 20.82 17.72
C ASP A 143 -3.77 20.33 18.27
N ARG A 144 -2.67 20.96 17.89
CA ARG A 144 -1.34 20.62 18.38
C ARG A 144 -1.09 21.04 19.82
N GLU A 145 -1.70 22.15 20.25
CA GLU A 145 -1.58 22.67 21.61
C GLU A 145 -2.55 22.00 22.59
N LEU A 146 -3.84 21.92 22.24
CA LEU A 146 -4.89 21.46 23.13
C LEU A 146 -5.12 19.95 23.03
N VAL A 147 -5.26 19.41 21.81
CA VAL A 147 -5.73 18.03 21.58
C VAL A 147 -4.57 17.02 21.62
N THR A 148 -3.46 17.35 20.98
CA THR A 148 -2.32 16.43 20.81
C THR A 148 -1.73 15.93 22.14
N PRO A 149 -1.59 16.74 23.21
CA PRO A 149 -1.15 16.22 24.51
C PRO A 149 -2.09 15.16 25.08
N TRP A 150 -3.41 15.31 24.92
CA TRP A 150 -4.39 14.33 25.39
C TRP A 150 -4.40 13.08 24.52
N PHE A 151 -4.23 13.19 23.20
CA PHE A 151 -4.06 12.02 22.33
C PHE A 151 -2.79 11.24 22.63
N LYS A 152 -1.66 11.93 22.92
CA LYS A 152 -0.44 11.28 23.39
C LYS A 152 -0.66 10.56 24.71
N PHE A 153 -1.35 11.19 25.66
CA PHE A 153 -1.68 10.58 26.95
C PHE A 153 -2.57 9.35 26.76
N LEU A 154 -3.65 9.44 25.97
CA LEU A 154 -4.57 8.34 25.69
C LEU A 154 -3.87 7.17 24.97
N TRP A 155 -3.00 7.47 24.00
CA TRP A 155 -2.16 6.46 23.35
C TRP A 155 -1.26 5.71 24.36
N GLU A 156 -0.55 6.44 25.23
CA GLU A 156 0.30 5.83 26.26
C GLU A 156 -0.54 5.07 27.31
N THR A 157 -1.78 5.49 27.57
CA THR A 157 -2.75 4.73 28.37
C THR A 157 -3.03 3.37 27.72
N TYR A 158 -3.42 3.33 26.45
CA TYR A 158 -3.65 2.05 25.74
C TYR A 158 -2.43 1.15 25.76
N ARG A 159 -1.24 1.70 25.46
CA ARG A 159 0.02 0.96 25.51
C ARG A 159 0.29 0.37 26.89
N THR A 160 0.15 1.19 27.93
CA THR A 160 0.37 0.79 29.34
C THR A 160 -0.60 -0.32 29.74
N VAL A 161 -1.88 -0.18 29.39
CA VAL A 161 -2.90 -1.19 29.69
C VAL A 161 -2.58 -2.50 28.99
N LEU A 162 -2.22 -2.49 27.70
CA LEU A 162 -1.82 -3.73 26.99
C LEU A 162 -0.59 -4.38 27.62
N GLU A 163 0.39 -3.61 28.10
CA GLU A 163 1.57 -4.12 28.78
C GLU A 163 1.23 -4.79 30.13
N ILE A 164 0.26 -4.24 30.87
CA ILE A 164 -0.22 -4.77 32.16
C ILE A 164 -1.04 -6.04 31.96
N LEU A 165 -1.91 -6.07 30.94
CA LEU A 165 -2.85 -7.17 30.71
C LEU A 165 -2.23 -8.38 30.00
N ARG A 166 -1.05 -8.26 29.40
CA ARG A 166 -0.41 -9.34 28.62
C ARG A 166 -0.19 -10.60 29.46
N ASN A 167 -0.19 -11.75 28.78
CA ASN A 167 0.13 -13.07 29.33
C ASN A 167 -0.70 -13.47 30.57
N ASN A 168 -1.98 -13.06 30.62
CA ASN A 168 -2.90 -13.48 31.68
C ASN A 168 -4.21 -13.98 31.05
N SER A 169 -4.52 -15.26 31.26
CA SER A 169 -5.67 -15.92 30.64
C SER A 169 -7.02 -15.37 31.09
N LYS A 170 -7.10 -14.84 32.31
CA LYS A 170 -8.34 -14.25 32.85
C LYS A 170 -8.63 -12.86 32.28
N LEU A 171 -7.65 -12.23 31.66
CA LEU A 171 -7.73 -10.84 31.18
C LEU A 171 -7.67 -10.72 29.65
N GLU A 172 -7.73 -11.86 28.93
CA GLU A 172 -7.65 -11.88 27.46
C GLU A 172 -8.74 -11.05 26.79
N ALA A 173 -9.98 -11.13 27.29
CA ALA A 173 -11.10 -10.36 26.75
C ALA A 173 -10.89 -8.85 26.92
N LEU A 174 -10.43 -8.41 28.09
CA LEU A 174 -10.11 -7.00 28.34
C LEU A 174 -8.90 -6.54 27.49
N TYR A 175 -7.91 -7.42 27.29
CA TYR A 175 -6.77 -7.15 26.41
C TYR A 175 -7.22 -6.94 24.95
N ALA A 176 -8.04 -7.86 24.41
CA ALA A 176 -8.58 -7.76 23.07
C ALA A 176 -9.44 -6.50 22.88
N MET A 177 -10.35 -6.21 23.83
CA MET A 177 -11.14 -4.97 23.82
C MET A 177 -10.25 -3.73 23.81
N THR A 178 -9.18 -3.73 24.61
CA THR A 178 -8.23 -2.60 24.65
C THR A 178 -7.52 -2.43 23.31
N ALA A 179 -7.06 -3.52 22.69
CA ALA A 179 -6.42 -3.47 21.37
C ALA A 179 -7.37 -2.93 20.31
N HIS A 180 -8.62 -3.40 20.28
CA HIS A 180 -9.65 -2.94 19.35
C HIS A 180 -9.93 -1.44 19.51
N ARG A 181 -10.11 -0.98 20.75
CA ARG A 181 -10.30 0.46 21.03
C ARG A 181 -9.10 1.29 20.60
N ALA A 182 -7.88 0.80 20.83
CA ALA A 182 -6.66 1.47 20.41
C ALA A 182 -6.53 1.54 18.88
N PHE A 183 -6.92 0.49 18.15
CA PHE A 183 -6.98 0.54 16.69
C PHE A 183 -8.03 1.54 16.19
N GLN A 184 -9.23 1.54 16.77
CA GLN A 184 -10.29 2.49 16.42
C GLN A 184 -9.89 3.93 16.71
N PHE A 185 -9.21 4.19 17.83
CA PHE A 185 -8.57 5.48 18.11
C PHE A 185 -7.59 5.88 16.99
N CYS A 186 -6.71 4.96 16.58
CA CYS A 186 -5.76 5.24 15.50
C CYS A 186 -6.45 5.52 14.17
N LYS A 187 -7.54 4.80 13.87
CA LYS A 187 -8.38 5.02 12.68
C LYS A 187 -9.05 6.38 12.69
N GLN A 188 -9.80 6.66 13.76
CA GLN A 188 -10.62 7.86 13.91
C GLN A 188 -9.79 9.14 13.79
N TYR A 189 -8.59 9.14 14.39
CA TYR A 189 -7.70 10.30 14.43
C TYR A 189 -6.52 10.20 13.43
N LYS A 190 -6.58 9.25 12.48
CA LYS A 190 -5.56 9.02 11.43
C LYS A 190 -4.12 8.92 11.95
N ARG A 191 -3.93 8.33 13.12
CA ARG A 191 -2.63 8.17 13.81
C ARG A 191 -1.87 6.95 13.30
N THR A 192 -1.35 7.06 12.06
CA THR A 192 -0.69 5.92 11.39
C THR A 192 0.62 5.48 12.07
N THR A 193 1.32 6.38 12.74
CA THR A 193 2.57 6.08 13.47
C THR A 193 2.31 5.20 14.70
N GLU A 194 1.30 5.55 15.49
CA GLU A 194 0.85 4.81 16.65
C GLU A 194 0.26 3.47 16.24
N PHE A 195 -0.50 3.42 15.14
CA PHE A 195 -1.02 2.17 14.60
C PHE A 195 0.08 1.14 14.29
N ARG A 196 1.16 1.54 13.59
CA ARG A 196 2.31 0.65 13.33
C ARG A 196 2.96 0.17 14.62
N ARG A 197 3.19 1.09 15.57
CA ARG A 197 3.72 0.74 16.91
C ARG A 197 2.81 -0.24 17.66
N LEU A 198 1.50 -0.09 17.55
CA LEU A 198 0.53 -0.99 18.17
C LEU A 198 0.63 -2.39 17.58
N CYS A 199 0.70 -2.52 16.26
CA CYS A 199 0.88 -3.80 15.59
C CYS A 199 2.16 -4.50 16.07
N GLU A 200 3.27 -3.76 16.17
CA GLU A 200 4.55 -4.24 16.71
C GLU A 200 4.44 -4.73 18.15
N ILE A 201 3.74 -3.98 19.02
CA ILE A 201 3.50 -4.38 20.41
C ILE A 201 2.74 -5.72 20.45
N ILE A 202 1.67 -5.86 19.67
CA ILE A 202 0.84 -7.07 19.72
C ILE A 202 1.58 -8.26 19.09
N ARG A 203 2.45 -8.07 18.09
CA ARG A 203 3.36 -9.11 17.58
C ARG A 203 4.34 -9.56 18.66
N ASN A 204 5.00 -8.61 19.32
CA ASN A 204 5.96 -8.89 20.38
C ASN A 204 5.30 -9.62 21.57
N HIS A 205 4.07 -9.27 21.92
CA HIS A 205 3.32 -9.96 22.96
C HIS A 205 3.04 -11.43 22.60
N LEU A 206 2.61 -11.70 21.37
CA LEU A 206 2.40 -13.07 20.89
C LEU A 206 3.71 -13.87 20.79
N ALA A 207 4.78 -13.26 20.28
CA ALA A 207 6.11 -13.88 20.23
C ALA A 207 6.62 -14.26 21.63
N ASN A 208 6.43 -13.37 22.62
CA ASN A 208 6.77 -13.64 24.02
C ASN A 208 5.93 -14.78 24.60
N LEU A 209 4.63 -14.83 24.31
CA LEU A 209 3.76 -15.94 24.75
C LEU A 209 4.27 -17.29 24.22
N ASN A 210 4.69 -17.34 22.95
CA ASN A 210 5.24 -18.56 22.35
C ASN A 210 6.62 -18.96 22.88
N LYS A 211 7.45 -17.97 23.23
CA LYS A 211 8.80 -18.18 23.79
C LYS A 211 8.76 -18.72 25.22
N TYR A 212 7.86 -18.22 26.05
CA TYR A 212 7.80 -18.54 27.48
C TYR A 212 6.64 -19.49 27.81
N LYS A 213 6.78 -20.76 27.41
CA LYS A 213 5.69 -21.74 27.54
C LYS A 213 5.34 -22.14 28.98
N ASP A 214 6.25 -21.99 29.94
CA ASP A 214 6.03 -22.47 31.31
C ASP A 214 5.43 -21.41 32.25
N GLN A 215 5.00 -20.26 31.73
CA GLN A 215 4.38 -19.21 32.56
C GLN A 215 3.04 -19.65 33.15
N ARG A 216 2.87 -19.45 34.46
CA ARG A 216 1.57 -19.60 35.16
C ARG A 216 0.57 -18.57 34.63
N ASP A 217 -0.70 -18.95 34.58
CA ASP A 217 -1.82 -18.14 34.09
C ASP A 217 -1.70 -17.69 32.62
N ARG A 218 -0.86 -18.35 31.80
CA ARG A 218 -0.74 -17.98 30.37
C ARG A 218 -2.01 -18.32 29.58
N PRO A 219 -2.37 -17.51 28.56
CA PRO A 219 -3.33 -17.88 27.55
C PRO A 219 -3.00 -19.21 26.86
N ASP A 220 -4.01 -20.07 26.66
CA ASP A 220 -3.89 -21.30 25.88
C ASP A 220 -4.47 -21.12 24.48
N LEU A 221 -3.60 -21.01 23.48
CA LEU A 221 -4.01 -20.87 22.07
C LEU A 221 -4.71 -22.12 21.51
N SER A 222 -4.64 -23.25 22.21
CA SER A 222 -5.38 -24.47 21.83
C SER A 222 -6.87 -24.35 22.16
N ALA A 223 -7.21 -23.52 23.16
CA ALA A 223 -8.58 -23.25 23.58
C ALA A 223 -9.29 -22.39 22.52
N PRO A 224 -10.51 -22.77 22.11
CA PRO A 224 -11.21 -22.11 21.01
C PRO A 224 -11.58 -20.65 21.33
N GLU A 225 -11.89 -20.34 22.59
CA GLU A 225 -12.24 -18.99 23.04
C GLU A 225 -11.04 -18.05 22.98
N SER A 226 -9.90 -18.47 23.54
CA SER A 226 -8.64 -17.74 23.46
C SER A 226 -8.20 -17.54 22.01
N LEU A 227 -8.20 -18.60 21.20
CA LEU A 227 -7.84 -18.50 19.78
C LEU A 227 -8.73 -17.49 19.04
N GLN A 228 -10.04 -17.51 19.30
CA GLN A 228 -10.99 -16.59 18.70
C GLN A 228 -10.63 -15.13 19.02
N LEU A 229 -10.31 -14.81 20.28
CA LEU A 229 -9.92 -13.45 20.67
C LEU A 229 -8.66 -12.95 19.95
N TYR A 230 -7.65 -13.82 19.80
CA TYR A 230 -6.41 -13.47 19.09
C TYR A 230 -6.66 -13.29 17.59
N LEU A 231 -7.46 -14.17 16.98
CA LEU A 231 -7.84 -14.04 15.57
C LEU A 231 -8.65 -12.77 15.34
N ASP A 232 -9.68 -12.50 16.13
CA ASP A 232 -10.51 -11.31 16.00
C ASP A 232 -9.68 -10.03 16.11
N THR A 233 -8.71 -10.00 17.04
CA THR A 233 -7.75 -8.89 17.17
C THR A 233 -6.93 -8.69 15.90
N ARG A 234 -6.46 -9.77 15.27
CA ARG A 234 -5.67 -9.69 14.02
C ARG A 234 -6.52 -9.34 12.81
N PHE A 235 -7.76 -9.81 12.74
CA PHE A 235 -8.69 -9.44 11.67
C PHE A 235 -9.08 -7.96 11.76
N GLU A 236 -9.29 -7.44 12.96
CA GLU A 236 -9.53 -6.01 13.16
C GLU A 236 -8.28 -5.17 12.81
N GLN A 237 -7.08 -5.64 13.18
CA GLN A 237 -5.81 -5.05 12.77
C GLN A 237 -5.71 -4.97 11.23
N LEU A 238 -5.96 -6.08 10.53
CA LEU A 238 -5.94 -6.14 9.06
C LEU A 238 -6.95 -5.16 8.44
N LYS A 239 -8.19 -5.18 8.93
CA LYS A 239 -9.25 -4.28 8.44
C LYS A 239 -8.83 -2.82 8.55
N ILE A 240 -8.37 -2.40 9.74
CA ILE A 240 -8.00 -1.00 9.97
C ILE A 240 -6.72 -0.62 9.20
N ALA A 241 -5.76 -1.54 9.04
CA ALA A 241 -4.60 -1.30 8.20
C ALA A 241 -4.99 -1.00 6.74
N THR A 242 -5.96 -1.74 6.18
CA THR A 242 -6.49 -1.47 4.83
C THR A 242 -7.25 -0.16 4.74
N GLU A 243 -8.08 0.18 5.73
CA GLU A 243 -8.84 1.44 5.76
C GLU A 243 -7.92 2.68 5.91
N LEU A 244 -6.78 2.54 6.60
CA LEU A 244 -5.75 3.57 6.72
C LEU A 244 -4.81 3.63 5.50
N GLY A 245 -4.96 2.74 4.51
CA GLY A 245 -4.08 2.66 3.35
C GLY A 245 -2.65 2.20 3.67
N LEU A 246 -2.45 1.52 4.81
CA LEU A 246 -1.15 1.02 5.25
C LEU A 246 -0.88 -0.36 4.67
N TRP A 247 -0.70 -0.46 3.35
CA TRP A 247 -0.66 -1.73 2.63
C TRP A 247 0.44 -2.69 3.06
N GLN A 248 1.63 -2.18 3.40
CA GLN A 248 2.72 -3.00 3.96
C GLN A 248 2.33 -3.61 5.31
N GLU A 249 1.66 -2.83 6.15
CA GLU A 249 1.20 -3.30 7.46
C GLU A 249 0.00 -4.25 7.34
N ALA A 250 -0.87 -4.02 6.37
CA ALA A 250 -1.96 -4.93 6.02
C ALA A 250 -1.39 -6.29 5.60
N PHE A 251 -0.39 -6.32 4.72
CA PHE A 251 0.29 -7.56 4.31
C PHE A 251 0.94 -8.29 5.50
N ARG A 252 1.69 -7.58 6.35
CA ARG A 252 2.24 -8.19 7.58
C ARG A 252 1.16 -8.71 8.52
N SER A 253 0.00 -8.06 8.58
CA SER A 253 -1.14 -8.52 9.39
C SER A 253 -1.73 -9.83 8.83
N VAL A 254 -1.74 -10.01 7.51
CA VAL A 254 -2.09 -11.29 6.87
C VAL A 254 -1.08 -12.38 7.25
N GLU A 255 0.23 -12.07 7.23
CA GLU A 255 1.27 -12.99 7.69
C GLU A 255 1.08 -13.39 9.16
N ASP A 256 0.70 -12.44 10.03
CA ASP A 256 0.41 -12.73 11.43
C ASP A 256 -0.80 -13.66 11.61
N ILE A 257 -1.87 -13.44 10.83
CA ILE A 257 -3.07 -14.30 10.83
C ILE A 257 -2.69 -15.71 10.38
N HIS A 258 -1.98 -15.84 9.26
CA HIS A 258 -1.51 -17.12 8.75
C HIS A 258 -0.58 -17.82 9.75
N GLY A 259 0.34 -17.09 10.37
CA GLY A 259 1.22 -17.60 11.42
C GLY A 259 0.46 -18.17 12.62
N LEU A 260 -0.63 -17.51 13.06
CA LEU A 260 -1.51 -18.03 14.11
C LEU A 260 -2.22 -19.33 13.69
N MET A 261 -2.70 -19.41 12.44
CA MET A 261 -3.32 -20.64 11.91
C MET A 261 -2.31 -21.80 11.94
N SER A 262 -1.06 -21.54 11.55
CA SER A 262 0.02 -22.54 11.51
C SER A 262 0.43 -23.00 12.92
N ILE A 263 0.44 -22.10 13.91
CA ILE A 263 0.74 -22.44 15.31
C ILE A 263 -0.28 -23.42 15.87
N VAL A 264 -1.58 -23.18 15.63
CA VAL A 264 -2.66 -23.98 16.23
C VAL A 264 -3.08 -25.16 15.35
N LYS A 265 -2.64 -25.19 14.09
CA LYS A 265 -3.04 -26.19 13.07
C LYS A 265 -4.56 -26.31 12.93
N LYS A 266 -5.27 -25.19 13.11
CA LYS A 266 -6.73 -25.09 12.98
C LYS A 266 -7.08 -23.93 12.06
N THR A 267 -8.00 -24.19 11.13
CA THR A 267 -8.55 -23.15 10.26
C THR A 267 -9.61 -22.34 11.02
N PRO A 268 -9.62 -21.00 10.87
CA PRO A 268 -10.66 -20.16 11.46
C PRO A 268 -12.05 -20.45 10.90
N LYS A 269 -13.07 -19.91 11.57
CA LYS A 269 -14.46 -19.94 11.09
C LYS A 269 -14.56 -19.40 9.67
N ALA A 270 -15.44 -20.00 8.86
CA ALA A 270 -15.63 -19.61 7.46
C ALA A 270 -15.96 -18.12 7.28
N SER A 271 -16.71 -17.52 8.22
CA SER A 271 -17.01 -16.08 8.21
C SER A 271 -15.76 -15.20 8.25
N LEU A 272 -14.77 -15.55 9.08
CA LEU A 272 -13.49 -14.85 9.15
C LEU A 272 -12.66 -15.09 7.89
N MET A 273 -12.70 -16.30 7.33
CA MET A 273 -12.00 -16.62 6.09
C MET A 273 -12.55 -15.85 4.87
N VAL A 274 -13.84 -15.52 4.85
CA VAL A 274 -14.41 -14.63 3.83
C VAL A 274 -13.78 -13.24 3.92
N VAL A 275 -13.65 -12.69 5.13
CA VAL A 275 -12.98 -11.39 5.34
C VAL A 275 -11.50 -11.47 4.96
N TYR A 276 -10.83 -12.58 5.29
CA TYR A 276 -9.43 -12.83 4.93
C TYR A 276 -9.20 -12.72 3.42
N TYR A 277 -9.95 -13.51 2.63
CA TYR A 277 -9.78 -13.51 1.18
C TYR A 277 -10.26 -12.20 0.54
N ALA A 278 -11.31 -11.56 1.05
CA ALA A 278 -11.73 -10.24 0.59
C ALA A 278 -10.65 -9.17 0.80
N LYS A 279 -9.91 -9.21 1.92
CA LYS A 279 -8.80 -8.29 2.14
C LYS A 279 -7.57 -8.65 1.31
N LEU A 280 -7.32 -9.92 1.05
CA LEU A 280 -6.27 -10.36 0.13
C LEU A 280 -6.50 -9.87 -1.32
N THR A 281 -7.74 -9.85 -1.81
CA THR A 281 -8.02 -9.34 -3.16
C THR A 281 -7.66 -7.86 -3.26
N GLU A 282 -7.99 -7.03 -2.25
CA GLU A 282 -7.58 -5.62 -2.18
C GLU A 282 -6.04 -5.47 -2.16
N ILE A 283 -5.36 -6.23 -1.28
CA ILE A 283 -3.90 -6.15 -1.11
C ILE A 283 -3.16 -6.54 -2.40
N PHE A 284 -3.53 -7.65 -3.02
CA PHE A 284 -2.84 -8.13 -4.23
C PHE A 284 -3.09 -7.26 -5.46
N TRP A 285 -4.24 -6.59 -5.51
CA TRP A 285 -4.51 -5.59 -6.55
C TRP A 285 -3.52 -4.42 -6.43
N ILE A 286 -3.34 -3.91 -5.22
CA ILE A 286 -2.48 -2.75 -4.96
C ILE A 286 -1.00 -3.10 -5.11
N SER A 287 -0.60 -4.33 -4.77
CA SER A 287 0.76 -4.82 -5.02
C SER A 287 1.02 -5.19 -6.49
N SER A 288 0.05 -4.95 -7.39
CA SER A 288 0.12 -5.32 -8.82
C SER A 288 0.39 -6.82 -9.05
N SER A 289 -0.01 -7.67 -8.10
CA SER A 289 0.18 -9.12 -8.13
C SER A 289 -1.09 -9.79 -8.65
N HIS A 290 -1.44 -9.49 -9.91
CA HIS A 290 -2.72 -9.83 -10.52
C HIS A 290 -3.05 -11.34 -10.52
N LEU A 291 -2.05 -12.20 -10.65
CA LEU A 291 -2.21 -13.65 -10.58
C LEU A 291 -2.74 -14.10 -9.19
N TYR A 292 -2.13 -13.59 -8.13
CA TYR A 292 -2.53 -13.86 -6.75
C TYR A 292 -3.87 -13.22 -6.41
N HIS A 293 -4.16 -12.04 -6.98
CA HIS A 293 -5.46 -11.38 -6.90
C HIS A 293 -6.58 -12.26 -7.48
N ALA A 294 -6.39 -12.80 -8.69
CA ALA A 294 -7.35 -13.71 -9.33
C ALA A 294 -7.57 -14.99 -8.51
N TYR A 295 -6.50 -15.55 -7.96
CA TYR A 295 -6.58 -16.74 -7.12
C TYR A 295 -7.28 -16.47 -5.78
N ALA A 296 -7.03 -15.32 -5.15
CA ALA A 296 -7.75 -14.91 -3.94
C ALA A 296 -9.25 -14.77 -4.19
N TRP A 297 -9.65 -14.21 -5.34
CA TRP A 297 -11.05 -14.17 -5.77
C TRP A 297 -11.65 -15.57 -5.95
N LEU A 298 -10.92 -16.49 -6.58
CA LEU A 298 -11.37 -17.87 -6.78
C LEU A 298 -11.62 -18.58 -5.44
N ASN A 299 -10.74 -18.40 -4.46
CA ASN A 299 -10.90 -18.95 -3.12
C ASN A 299 -12.08 -18.30 -2.37
N LEU A 300 -12.24 -16.98 -2.50
CA LEU A 300 -13.39 -16.26 -1.95
C LEU A 300 -14.71 -16.80 -2.53
N PHE A 301 -14.81 -16.96 -3.84
CA PHE A 301 -15.98 -17.54 -4.51
C PHE A 301 -16.27 -18.96 -4.02
N SER A 302 -15.25 -19.82 -3.98
CA SER A 302 -15.39 -21.22 -3.55
C SER A 302 -15.91 -21.32 -2.12
N LEU A 303 -15.39 -20.46 -1.23
CA LEU A 303 -15.79 -20.39 0.16
C LEU A 303 -17.22 -19.85 0.32
N GLN A 304 -17.58 -18.78 -0.39
CA GLN A 304 -18.93 -18.22 -0.30
C GLN A 304 -19.99 -19.15 -0.87
N LYS A 305 -19.73 -19.83 -1.99
CA LYS A 305 -20.64 -20.80 -2.61
C LYS A 305 -20.91 -22.01 -1.71
N SER A 306 -19.90 -22.46 -0.95
CA SER A 306 -20.03 -23.64 -0.07
C SER A 306 -20.66 -23.33 1.29
N PHE A 307 -20.35 -22.17 1.89
CA PHE A 307 -20.77 -21.86 3.26
C PHE A 307 -21.98 -20.92 3.35
N ASN A 308 -22.16 -19.97 2.42
CA ASN A 308 -23.19 -18.95 2.55
C ASN A 308 -24.48 -19.34 1.82
N LYS A 309 -25.34 -20.11 2.50
CA LYS A 309 -26.65 -20.54 1.96
C LYS A 309 -27.63 -19.38 1.72
N ASN A 310 -27.41 -18.22 2.35
CA ASN A 310 -28.25 -17.03 2.23
C ASN A 310 -27.69 -16.01 1.23
N LEU A 311 -26.65 -16.37 0.47
CA LEU A 311 -26.05 -15.47 -0.52
C LEU A 311 -27.06 -15.17 -1.64
N SER A 312 -27.29 -13.89 -1.92
CA SER A 312 -28.16 -13.52 -3.02
C SER A 312 -27.58 -13.98 -4.35
N GLN A 313 -28.44 -14.38 -5.29
CA GLN A 313 -27.99 -14.79 -6.63
C GLN A 313 -27.23 -13.66 -7.34
N LYS A 314 -27.58 -12.40 -7.06
CA LYS A 314 -26.89 -11.21 -7.59
C LYS A 314 -25.47 -11.10 -7.04
N ASP A 315 -25.28 -11.29 -5.73
CA ASP A 315 -23.95 -11.22 -5.12
C ASP A 315 -23.05 -12.37 -5.61
N LEU A 316 -23.60 -13.58 -5.73
CA LEU A 316 -22.88 -14.72 -6.29
C LEU A 316 -22.45 -14.45 -7.74
N GLN A 317 -23.33 -13.84 -8.54
CA GLN A 317 -23.05 -13.47 -9.92
C GLN A 317 -21.98 -12.38 -10.04
N LEU A 318 -21.98 -11.39 -9.13
CA LEU A 318 -20.96 -10.35 -9.06
C LEU A 318 -19.59 -10.93 -8.69
N ILE A 319 -19.54 -11.82 -7.70
CA ILE A 319 -18.28 -12.47 -7.29
C ILE A 319 -17.76 -13.36 -8.42
N ALA A 320 -18.62 -14.18 -9.03
CA ALA A 320 -18.24 -15.02 -10.17
C ALA A 320 -17.69 -14.19 -11.35
N SER A 321 -18.37 -13.10 -11.69
CA SER A 321 -17.93 -12.17 -12.75
C SER A 321 -16.59 -11.53 -12.40
N SER A 322 -16.39 -11.15 -11.13
CA SER A 322 -15.12 -10.58 -10.65
C SER A 322 -13.96 -11.58 -10.73
N VAL A 323 -14.21 -12.86 -10.43
CA VAL A 323 -13.18 -13.92 -10.54
C VAL A 323 -12.74 -14.08 -11.99
N VAL A 324 -13.69 -14.17 -12.93
CA VAL A 324 -13.40 -14.32 -14.37
C VAL A 324 -12.63 -13.11 -14.89
N LEU A 325 -13.11 -11.89 -14.59
CA LEU A 325 -12.44 -10.66 -15.02
C LEU A 325 -11.03 -10.53 -14.42
N ALA A 326 -10.84 -10.88 -13.15
CA ALA A 326 -9.53 -10.89 -12.51
C ALA A 326 -8.58 -11.89 -13.19
N ALA A 327 -9.05 -13.09 -13.52
CA ALA A 327 -8.23 -14.10 -14.20
C ALA A 327 -7.88 -13.70 -15.65
N LEU A 328 -8.82 -13.11 -16.38
CA LEU A 328 -8.58 -12.60 -17.73
C LEU A 328 -7.64 -11.39 -17.76
N SER A 329 -7.62 -10.59 -16.69
CA SER A 329 -6.73 -9.42 -16.54
C SER A 329 -5.27 -9.80 -16.24
N VAL A 330 -4.99 -11.06 -15.90
CA VAL A 330 -3.61 -11.54 -15.73
C VAL A 330 -2.93 -11.58 -17.09
N THR A 331 -1.74 -10.98 -17.19
CA THR A 331 -0.95 -10.98 -18.42
C THR A 331 -0.62 -12.41 -18.85
N PRO A 332 -0.68 -12.74 -20.15
CA PRO A 332 -0.43 -14.09 -20.64
C PRO A 332 1.05 -14.49 -20.62
N TYR A 333 1.96 -13.54 -20.37
CA TYR A 333 3.41 -13.75 -20.27
C TYR A 333 3.97 -13.33 -18.91
N ASN A 334 5.10 -13.94 -18.54
CA ASN A 334 5.83 -13.65 -17.31
C ASN A 334 6.74 -12.43 -17.49
N GLN A 335 6.64 -11.45 -16.59
CA GLN A 335 7.44 -10.22 -16.60
C GLN A 335 8.89 -10.39 -16.10
N THR A 336 9.36 -11.64 -15.95
CA THR A 336 10.66 -11.95 -15.30
C THR A 336 11.87 -11.80 -16.22
N ARG A 337 11.70 -11.65 -17.53
CA ARG A 337 12.81 -11.59 -18.50
C ARG A 337 13.26 -10.14 -18.76
N GLY A 338 14.52 -9.85 -18.44
CA GLY A 338 15.11 -8.51 -18.45
C GLY A 338 15.36 -7.94 -17.05
N ALA A 339 14.89 -8.63 -16.01
CA ALA A 339 15.15 -8.31 -14.62
C ALA A 339 16.57 -8.75 -14.22
N SER A 340 17.23 -7.97 -13.36
CA SER A 340 18.53 -8.34 -12.78
C SER A 340 18.42 -9.61 -11.93
N HIS A 341 19.54 -10.31 -11.69
CA HIS A 341 19.54 -11.49 -10.81
C HIS A 341 18.94 -11.20 -9.43
N LEU A 342 19.24 -10.03 -8.87
CA LEU A 342 18.70 -9.55 -7.59
C LEU A 342 17.18 -9.35 -7.66
N GLU A 343 16.65 -8.78 -8.74
CA GLU A 343 15.20 -8.61 -8.93
C GLU A 343 14.49 -9.96 -9.04
N VAL A 344 15.09 -10.92 -9.75
CA VAL A 344 14.53 -12.27 -9.89
C VAL A 344 14.50 -13.02 -8.56
N GLU A 345 15.54 -12.89 -7.72
CA GLU A 345 15.57 -13.51 -6.38
C GLU A 345 14.54 -12.87 -5.45
N ASN A 346 14.48 -11.54 -5.41
CA ASN A 346 13.48 -10.81 -4.63
C ASN A 346 12.05 -11.17 -5.06
N GLU A 347 11.81 -11.30 -6.37
CA GLU A 347 10.50 -11.69 -6.89
C GLU A 347 10.14 -13.13 -6.55
N LYS A 348 11.10 -14.06 -6.57
CA LYS A 348 10.87 -15.45 -6.12
C LYS A 348 10.52 -15.52 -4.64
N GLU A 349 11.23 -14.79 -3.79
CA GLU A 349 10.94 -14.74 -2.35
C GLU A 349 9.55 -14.14 -2.11
N ARG A 350 9.23 -13.03 -2.79
CA ARG A 350 7.91 -12.39 -2.75
C ARG A 350 6.81 -13.38 -3.15
N ASN A 351 6.98 -14.08 -4.27
CA ASN A 351 6.02 -15.05 -4.79
C ASN A 351 5.81 -16.24 -3.86
N LEU A 352 6.88 -16.72 -3.21
CA LEU A 352 6.81 -17.79 -2.21
C LEU A 352 6.03 -17.34 -0.96
N ARG A 353 6.28 -16.13 -0.47
CA ARG A 353 5.51 -15.58 0.66
C ARG A 353 4.04 -15.46 0.29
N MET A 354 3.71 -14.90 -0.89
CA MET A 354 2.32 -14.73 -1.33
C MET A 354 1.59 -16.07 -1.53
N SER A 355 2.24 -17.10 -2.08
CA SER A 355 1.61 -18.42 -2.25
C SER A 355 1.24 -19.06 -0.92
N ASN A 356 2.11 -18.95 0.09
CA ASN A 356 1.86 -19.51 1.41
C ASN A 356 0.62 -18.87 2.06
N LEU A 357 0.45 -17.55 1.92
CA LEU A 357 -0.65 -16.82 2.55
C LEU A 357 -2.04 -17.16 1.98
N ILE A 358 -2.15 -17.48 0.69
CA ILE A 358 -3.45 -17.81 0.07
C ILE A 358 -3.87 -19.25 0.38
N GLY A 359 -3.03 -20.02 1.09
CA GLY A 359 -3.29 -21.42 1.40
C GLY A 359 -2.93 -22.34 0.23
N PHE A 360 -1.97 -21.95 -0.61
CA PHE A 360 -1.33 -22.90 -1.50
C PHE A 360 -0.57 -23.90 -0.61
N ASN A 361 -1.15 -25.08 -0.39
CA ASN A 361 -0.54 -26.16 0.37
C ASN A 361 0.70 -26.68 -0.38
N LEU A 362 1.82 -25.95 -0.29
CA LEU A 362 3.14 -26.39 -0.72
C LEU A 362 3.59 -27.66 0.04
N GLU A 363 2.98 -27.96 1.18
CA GLU A 363 3.24 -29.19 1.94
C GLU A 363 2.50 -30.44 1.41
N SER A 364 1.43 -30.30 0.61
CA SER A 364 0.63 -31.47 0.17
C SER A 364 1.03 -32.04 -1.20
N LYS A 365 1.94 -31.40 -1.94
CA LYS A 365 2.40 -31.87 -3.26
C LYS A 365 3.91 -31.64 -3.43
N LEU A 366 4.70 -32.30 -2.59
CA LEU A 366 6.16 -32.36 -2.75
C LEU A 366 6.61 -33.01 -4.07
N GLU A 367 5.69 -33.59 -4.85
CA GLU A 367 6.02 -34.25 -6.12
C GLU A 367 5.76 -33.39 -7.37
N ASN A 368 5.04 -32.27 -7.28
CA ASN A 368 4.87 -31.36 -8.41
C ASN A 368 4.77 -29.91 -7.90
N ARG A 369 5.88 -29.17 -8.05
CA ARG A 369 5.88 -27.69 -8.02
C ARG A 369 5.06 -27.17 -9.20
N GLU A 370 3.74 -27.30 -9.15
CA GLU A 370 2.86 -26.52 -10.03
C GLU A 370 2.95 -25.06 -9.56
N VAL A 371 3.85 -24.32 -10.18
CA VAL A 371 3.91 -22.87 -10.04
C VAL A 371 2.55 -22.32 -10.46
N LEU A 372 1.88 -21.58 -9.57
CA LEU A 372 0.64 -20.89 -9.87
C LEU A 372 0.79 -20.17 -11.23
N SER A 373 -0.08 -20.47 -12.18
CA SER A 373 -0.03 -19.95 -13.54
C SER A 373 -1.40 -19.47 -13.97
N ARG A 374 -1.45 -18.56 -14.94
CA ARG A 374 -2.72 -18.08 -15.52
C ARG A 374 -3.55 -19.24 -16.04
N SER A 375 -2.95 -20.19 -16.76
CA SER A 375 -3.64 -21.36 -17.29
C SER A 375 -4.23 -22.23 -16.19
N ALA A 376 -3.48 -22.50 -15.11
CA ALA A 376 -3.97 -23.28 -13.98
C ALA A 376 -5.19 -22.62 -13.32
N VAL A 377 -5.16 -21.30 -13.13
CA VAL A 377 -6.29 -20.55 -12.56
C VAL A 377 -7.53 -20.63 -13.46
N LEU A 378 -7.38 -20.51 -14.77
CA LEU A 378 -8.50 -20.63 -15.71
C LEU A 378 -9.08 -22.05 -15.74
N THR A 379 -8.23 -23.08 -15.75
CA THR A 379 -8.69 -24.48 -15.67
C THR A 379 -9.45 -24.76 -14.37
N GLU A 380 -8.96 -24.25 -13.23
CA GLU A 380 -9.62 -24.41 -11.94
C GLU A 380 -10.94 -23.62 -11.85
N LEU A 381 -11.00 -22.45 -12.48
CA LEU A 381 -12.22 -21.64 -12.59
C LEU A 381 -13.33 -22.41 -13.33
N VAL A 382 -12.97 -23.05 -14.44
CA VAL A 382 -13.90 -23.88 -15.23
C VAL A 382 -14.35 -25.10 -14.41
N SER A 383 -13.41 -25.82 -13.78
CA SER A 383 -13.72 -27.04 -13.04
C SER A 383 -14.63 -26.79 -11.82
N LYS A 384 -14.49 -25.64 -11.13
CA LYS A 384 -15.37 -25.23 -10.02
C LYS A 384 -16.72 -24.68 -10.46
N GLY A 385 -16.97 -24.59 -11.77
CA GLY A 385 -18.22 -24.07 -12.33
C GLY A 385 -18.44 -22.61 -11.95
N VAL A 386 -17.40 -21.78 -12.01
CA VAL A 386 -17.53 -20.33 -11.80
C VAL A 386 -18.22 -19.68 -13.00
N LEU A 387 -17.87 -20.12 -14.22
CA LEU A 387 -18.44 -19.59 -15.47
C LEU A 387 -19.96 -19.66 -15.48
N SER A 388 -20.57 -20.76 -15.03
CA SER A 388 -22.04 -20.91 -15.04
C SER A 388 -22.75 -19.82 -14.22
N CYS A 389 -22.12 -19.35 -13.14
CA CYS A 389 -22.64 -18.32 -12.25
C CYS A 389 -22.39 -16.88 -12.74
N ALA A 390 -21.50 -16.65 -13.71
CA ALA A 390 -21.13 -15.32 -14.19
C ALA A 390 -22.22 -14.67 -15.06
N THR A 391 -22.14 -13.34 -15.23
CA THR A 391 -22.94 -12.57 -16.20
C THR A 391 -22.68 -13.04 -17.63
N GLN A 392 -23.68 -12.87 -18.50
CA GLN A 392 -23.58 -13.34 -19.90
C GLN A 392 -22.45 -12.60 -20.64
N GLU A 393 -22.34 -11.29 -20.42
CA GLU A 393 -21.31 -10.45 -21.03
C GLU A 393 -19.89 -10.93 -20.68
N VAL A 394 -19.68 -11.41 -19.45
CA VAL A 394 -18.39 -11.92 -18.98
C VAL A 394 -18.11 -13.33 -19.49
N LYS A 395 -19.14 -14.17 -19.66
CA LYS A 395 -19.02 -15.48 -20.34
C LYS A 395 -18.61 -15.30 -21.80
N ASP A 396 -19.28 -14.40 -22.51
CA ASP A 396 -18.99 -14.09 -23.91
C ASP A 396 -17.56 -13.56 -24.05
N LEU A 397 -17.11 -12.69 -23.13
CA LEU A 397 -15.73 -12.21 -23.09
C LEU A 397 -14.71 -13.33 -22.86
N TYR A 398 -14.98 -14.26 -21.95
CA TYR A 398 -14.13 -15.43 -21.72
C TYR A 398 -14.00 -16.30 -22.98
N HIS A 399 -15.12 -16.61 -23.65
CA HIS A 399 -15.12 -17.41 -24.87
C HIS A 399 -14.38 -16.74 -26.03
N LEU A 400 -14.56 -15.43 -26.23
CA LEU A 400 -13.86 -14.67 -27.27
C LEU A 400 -12.34 -14.59 -27.06
N LEU A 401 -11.88 -14.59 -25.79
CA LEU A 401 -10.46 -14.46 -25.48
C LEU A 401 -9.73 -15.80 -25.39
N GLU A 402 -10.38 -16.87 -24.94
CA GLU A 402 -9.71 -18.16 -24.70
C GLU A 402 -10.09 -19.27 -25.70
N ASN A 403 -11.26 -19.21 -26.34
CA ASN A 403 -11.74 -20.30 -27.22
C ASN A 403 -11.83 -19.89 -28.70
N ASP A 404 -12.44 -18.73 -28.99
CA ASP A 404 -12.78 -18.28 -30.34
C ASP A 404 -11.99 -17.01 -30.73
N PHE A 405 -10.65 -17.11 -30.70
CA PHE A 405 -9.79 -15.96 -30.98
C PHE A 405 -9.66 -15.69 -32.48
N LEU A 406 -10.37 -14.66 -32.96
CA LEU A 406 -10.30 -14.15 -34.34
C LEU A 406 -9.68 -12.73 -34.35
N PRO A 407 -8.38 -12.57 -34.62
CA PRO A 407 -7.65 -11.33 -34.34
C PRO A 407 -8.26 -10.04 -34.93
N LEU A 408 -8.88 -10.11 -36.10
CA LEU A 408 -9.47 -8.97 -36.81
C LEU A 408 -10.84 -8.54 -36.25
N ASP A 409 -11.61 -9.49 -35.72
CA ASP A 409 -12.98 -9.27 -35.23
C ASP A 409 -13.04 -9.07 -33.72
N VAL A 410 -12.04 -9.57 -33.00
CA VAL A 410 -12.01 -9.59 -31.53
C VAL A 410 -12.12 -8.18 -30.96
N ALA A 411 -11.41 -7.20 -31.52
CA ALA A 411 -11.45 -5.82 -31.05
C ALA A 411 -12.85 -5.18 -31.16
N SER A 412 -13.55 -5.39 -32.29
CA SER A 412 -14.88 -4.84 -32.53
C SER A 412 -15.96 -5.55 -31.72
N LYS A 413 -15.81 -6.86 -31.46
CA LYS A 413 -16.72 -7.67 -30.63
C LYS A 413 -16.54 -7.42 -29.12
N ILE A 414 -15.31 -7.19 -28.65
CA ILE A 414 -15.00 -6.95 -27.21
C ILE A 414 -15.46 -5.56 -26.77
N HIS A 415 -15.29 -4.53 -27.60
CA HIS A 415 -15.62 -3.14 -27.23
C HIS A 415 -17.04 -2.95 -26.64
N PRO A 416 -18.13 -3.42 -27.28
CA PRO A 416 -19.47 -3.29 -26.72
C PRO A 416 -19.67 -4.09 -25.43
N LEU A 417 -18.99 -5.23 -25.26
CA LEU A 417 -19.03 -6.02 -24.02
C LEU A 417 -18.35 -5.26 -22.87
N LEU A 418 -17.18 -4.67 -23.09
CA LEU A 418 -16.49 -3.85 -22.08
C LEU A 418 -17.31 -2.63 -21.69
N MET A 419 -18.00 -1.99 -22.64
CA MET A 419 -18.90 -0.87 -22.35
C MET A 419 -20.07 -1.31 -21.46
N LYS A 420 -20.66 -2.50 -21.69
CA LYS A 420 -21.70 -3.05 -20.81
C LYS A 420 -21.16 -3.40 -19.43
N ILE A 421 -19.99 -4.03 -19.35
CA ILE A 421 -19.34 -4.42 -18.09
C ILE A 421 -18.95 -3.18 -17.26
N SER A 422 -18.45 -2.13 -17.91
CA SER A 422 -18.08 -0.86 -17.24
C SER A 422 -19.26 -0.17 -16.54
N LYS A 423 -20.48 -0.37 -17.06
CA LYS A 423 -21.71 0.12 -16.44
C LYS A 423 -22.16 -0.71 -15.24
N LEU A 424 -21.64 -1.93 -15.09
CA LEU A 424 -21.93 -2.87 -14.00
C LEU A 424 -20.92 -2.78 -12.84
N GLY A 425 -19.70 -2.25 -13.05
CA GLY A 425 -18.66 -2.08 -12.01
C GLY A 425 -17.37 -1.38 -12.47
N GLY A 426 -16.74 -0.62 -11.58
CA GLY A 426 -15.67 0.36 -11.87
C GLY A 426 -14.22 -0.15 -12.04
N LYS A 427 -13.46 0.65 -12.81
CA LYS A 427 -12.03 0.58 -13.23
C LYS A 427 -11.51 -0.80 -13.65
N LEU A 428 -11.78 -1.10 -14.93
CA LEU A 428 -11.04 -2.05 -15.75
C LEU A 428 -9.61 -1.53 -15.97
N THR A 429 -8.62 -2.14 -15.31
CA THR A 429 -7.21 -1.95 -15.67
C THR A 429 -6.84 -2.99 -16.71
N SER A 430 -6.77 -2.54 -17.96
CA SER A 430 -5.93 -3.05 -19.05
C SER A 430 -5.86 -4.57 -19.24
N ALA A 431 -6.86 -5.16 -19.88
CA ALA A 431 -6.68 -6.43 -20.56
C ALA A 431 -5.70 -6.23 -21.73
N SER A 432 -4.52 -6.86 -21.65
CA SER A 432 -3.52 -6.91 -22.71
C SER A 432 -3.99 -7.86 -23.81
N SER A 433 -4.75 -7.36 -24.78
CA SER A 433 -5.12 -8.11 -25.98
C SER A 433 -4.03 -8.03 -27.04
N VAL A 434 -2.91 -8.72 -26.84
CA VAL A 434 -2.06 -9.16 -27.96
C VAL A 434 -1.40 -10.48 -27.58
N PRO A 435 -2.04 -11.64 -27.82
CA PRO A 435 -1.30 -12.78 -28.36
C PRO A 435 -1.72 -13.04 -29.81
N GLU A 436 -0.86 -13.71 -30.57
CA GLU A 436 -1.18 -14.37 -31.86
C GLU A 436 -1.29 -13.55 -33.15
N VAL A 437 -1.39 -12.22 -33.14
CA VAL A 437 -1.28 -11.45 -34.41
C VAL A 437 0.07 -11.71 -35.11
N SER A 438 1.14 -11.95 -34.33
CA SER A 438 2.47 -12.23 -34.87
C SER A 438 2.60 -13.55 -35.63
N GLN A 439 1.73 -14.54 -35.39
CA GLN A 439 1.82 -15.83 -36.08
C GLN A 439 1.19 -15.78 -37.49
N LEU A 440 0.33 -14.79 -37.76
CA LEU A 440 -0.42 -14.67 -39.01
C LEU A 440 0.17 -13.64 -39.99
N TYR A 441 1.06 -12.76 -39.53
CA TYR A 441 1.59 -11.66 -40.35
C TYR A 441 3.12 -11.58 -40.28
N GLU A 442 3.77 -11.74 -41.44
CA GLU A 442 5.23 -11.60 -41.59
C GLU A 442 5.68 -10.13 -41.61
N THR A 443 4.83 -9.22 -42.12
CA THR A 443 5.03 -7.76 -42.08
C THR A 443 3.69 -7.02 -41.97
N MET A 444 3.62 -5.99 -41.12
CA MET A 444 2.41 -5.20 -40.92
C MET A 444 2.75 -3.72 -40.77
N LYS A 445 1.90 -2.82 -41.31
CA LYS A 445 2.01 -1.38 -41.07
C LYS A 445 1.55 -1.06 -39.64
N ILE A 446 2.29 -0.21 -38.93
CA ILE A 446 1.98 0.14 -37.54
C ILE A 446 0.66 0.92 -37.41
N GLU A 447 0.30 1.70 -38.44
CA GLU A 447 -1.00 2.38 -38.56
C GLU A 447 -2.15 1.36 -38.64
N SER A 448 -1.96 0.25 -39.37
CA SER A 448 -2.95 -0.82 -39.46
C SER A 448 -3.11 -1.55 -38.12
N LEU A 449 -2.03 -1.72 -37.36
CA LEU A 449 -2.09 -2.24 -35.99
C LEU A 449 -2.90 -1.32 -35.06
N SER A 450 -2.70 0.00 -35.17
CA SER A 450 -3.49 0.98 -34.41
C SER A 450 -4.96 1.03 -34.84
N GLN A 451 -5.26 0.87 -36.14
CA GLN A 451 -6.63 0.83 -36.65
C GLN A 451 -7.39 -0.42 -36.21
N MET A 452 -6.70 -1.55 -36.04
CA MET A 452 -7.30 -2.78 -35.49
C MET A 452 -7.66 -2.63 -34.01
N ILE A 453 -7.04 -1.70 -33.28
CA ILE A 453 -7.26 -1.44 -31.86
C ILE A 453 -7.79 0.01 -31.69
N PRO A 454 -9.04 0.29 -32.10
CA PRO A 454 -9.57 1.67 -32.11
C PRO A 454 -9.82 2.24 -30.71
N PHE A 455 -9.71 1.42 -29.65
CA PHE A 455 -9.95 1.82 -28.26
C PHE A 455 -8.71 2.35 -27.53
N PHE A 456 -7.51 2.18 -28.08
CA PHE A 456 -6.28 2.72 -27.49
C PHE A 456 -5.62 3.74 -28.40
N GLU A 457 -5.03 4.76 -27.77
CA GLU A 457 -4.13 5.67 -28.46
C GLU A 457 -2.84 4.94 -28.88
N PHE A 458 -2.26 5.35 -30.00
CA PHE A 458 -1.05 4.76 -30.57
C PHE A 458 0.07 4.56 -29.54
N SER A 459 0.32 5.56 -28.68
CA SER A 459 1.36 5.50 -27.65
C SER A 459 1.16 4.34 -26.67
N MET A 460 -0.09 4.01 -26.33
CA MET A 460 -0.40 2.90 -25.44
C MET A 460 -0.22 1.55 -26.14
N VAL A 461 -0.68 1.43 -27.40
CA VAL A 461 -0.51 0.21 -28.22
C VAL A 461 0.97 -0.09 -28.44
N GLU A 462 1.76 0.93 -28.76
CA GLU A 462 3.21 0.83 -28.91
C GLU A 462 3.88 0.37 -27.61
N LYS A 463 3.55 1.00 -26.47
CA LYS A 463 4.09 0.62 -25.16
C LYS A 463 3.78 -0.83 -24.79
N ILE A 464 2.54 -1.28 -25.00
CA ILE A 464 2.14 -2.68 -24.76
C ILE A 464 2.92 -3.64 -25.66
N SER A 465 3.09 -3.26 -26.93
CA SER A 465 3.78 -4.09 -27.91
C SER A 465 5.28 -4.19 -27.60
N VAL A 466 5.93 -3.10 -27.20
CA VAL A 466 7.33 -3.09 -26.75
C VAL A 466 7.50 -3.92 -25.47
N ASP A 467 6.57 -3.85 -24.53
CA ASP A 467 6.61 -4.66 -23.31
C ASP A 467 6.48 -6.16 -23.61
N ALA A 468 5.60 -6.54 -24.55
CA ALA A 468 5.48 -7.93 -25.02
C ALA A 468 6.77 -8.42 -25.71
N VAL A 469 7.44 -7.57 -26.49
CA VAL A 469 8.74 -7.89 -27.12
C VAL A 469 9.84 -8.04 -26.08
N LYS A 470 9.93 -7.13 -25.10
CA LYS A 470 10.91 -7.19 -24.01
C LYS A 470 10.90 -8.53 -23.30
N HIS A 471 9.71 -9.11 -23.10
CA HIS A 471 9.54 -10.39 -22.42
C HIS A 471 9.59 -11.62 -23.35
N ASN A 472 9.98 -11.45 -24.62
CA ASN A 472 9.98 -12.48 -25.67
C ASN A 472 8.61 -13.16 -25.87
N PHE A 473 7.52 -12.44 -25.59
CA PHE A 473 6.18 -12.94 -25.91
C PHE A 473 5.91 -12.82 -27.41
N ILE A 474 6.43 -11.77 -28.03
CA ILE A 474 6.31 -11.49 -29.46
C ILE A 474 7.69 -11.15 -30.03
N ALA A 475 8.02 -11.69 -31.20
CA ALA A 475 9.20 -11.28 -31.95
C ALA A 475 8.81 -10.21 -32.98
N MET A 476 8.95 -8.92 -32.61
CA MET A 476 8.63 -7.79 -33.48
C MET A 476 9.82 -6.85 -33.61
N LYS A 477 10.06 -6.35 -34.83
CA LYS A 477 11.00 -5.27 -35.12
C LYS A 477 10.22 -4.05 -35.56
N VAL A 478 10.39 -2.93 -34.86
CA VAL A 478 9.75 -1.65 -35.20
C VAL A 478 10.73 -0.80 -35.99
N ASP A 479 10.32 -0.39 -37.20
CA ASP A 479 11.22 0.21 -38.20
C ASP A 479 10.75 1.63 -38.56
N HIS A 480 10.94 2.60 -37.66
CA HIS A 480 10.44 3.99 -37.84
C HIS A 480 11.02 4.71 -39.07
N MET A 481 12.20 4.29 -39.54
CA MET A 481 12.90 4.92 -40.68
C MET A 481 12.20 4.66 -42.02
N LYS A 482 11.56 3.51 -42.22
CA LYS A 482 10.80 3.22 -43.44
C LYS A 482 9.53 4.07 -43.52
N GLN A 483 8.89 4.34 -42.38
CA GLN A 483 7.69 5.19 -42.30
C GLN A 483 8.03 6.66 -42.64
N GLN A 484 9.08 7.22 -42.03
CA GLN A 484 9.54 8.57 -42.36
C GLN A 484 9.96 8.73 -43.84
N ARG A 485 10.58 7.71 -44.44
CA ARG A 485 10.90 7.71 -45.87
C ARG A 485 9.65 7.67 -46.75
N ALA A 486 8.65 6.85 -46.40
CA ALA A 486 7.38 6.77 -47.13
C ALA A 486 6.56 8.07 -47.03
N GLU A 487 6.54 8.71 -45.87
CA GLU A 487 5.91 10.03 -45.69
C GLU A 487 6.63 11.12 -46.49
N ARG A 488 7.97 11.10 -46.53
CA ARG A 488 8.75 12.04 -47.34
C ARG A 488 8.46 11.90 -48.83
N ILE A 489 8.43 10.65 -49.33
CA ILE A 489 8.10 10.35 -50.73
C ILE A 489 6.67 10.80 -51.06
N ARG A 490 5.70 10.60 -50.15
CA ARG A 490 4.32 11.09 -50.36
C ARG A 490 4.24 12.61 -50.45
N LYS A 491 4.93 13.33 -49.56
CA LYS A 491 4.98 14.80 -49.60
C LYS A 491 5.64 15.31 -50.87
N GLU A 492 6.74 14.67 -51.31
CA GLU A 492 7.40 15.03 -52.56
C GLU A 492 6.51 14.78 -53.80
N ILE A 493 5.63 13.77 -53.77
CA ILE A 493 4.65 13.52 -54.83
C ILE A 493 3.53 14.57 -54.81
N GLU A 494 2.95 14.86 -53.63
CA GLU A 494 1.91 15.88 -53.48
C GLU A 494 2.41 17.28 -53.90
N GLU A 495 3.66 17.61 -53.56
CA GLU A 495 4.28 18.89 -53.90
C GLU A 495 4.53 19.01 -55.41
N ARG A 496 4.96 17.92 -56.08
CA ARG A 496 5.06 17.86 -57.55
C ARG A 496 3.71 17.97 -58.24
N GLU A 497 2.68 17.29 -57.74
CA GLU A 497 1.32 17.38 -58.31
C GLU A 497 0.75 18.80 -58.20
N LEU A 498 1.06 19.51 -57.10
CA LEU A 498 0.70 20.92 -56.90
C LEU A 498 1.46 21.86 -57.85
N GLU A 499 2.75 21.62 -58.06
CA GLU A 499 3.57 22.39 -59.03
C GLU A 499 3.11 22.17 -60.47
N GLU A 500 2.79 20.94 -60.86
CA GLU A 500 2.27 20.61 -62.19
C GLU A 500 0.89 21.23 -62.44
N ALA A 501 0.00 21.22 -61.44
CA ALA A 501 -1.29 21.89 -61.51
C ALA A 501 -1.16 23.41 -61.64
N GLN A 502 -0.18 24.02 -60.95
CA GLN A 502 0.11 25.45 -61.06
C GLN A 502 0.71 25.82 -62.42
N ALA A 503 1.56 24.97 -63.01
CA ALA A 503 2.13 25.18 -64.33
C ALA A 503 1.05 25.17 -65.43
N LEU A 504 0.09 24.23 -65.36
CA LEU A 504 -1.05 24.15 -66.27
C LEU A 504 -1.98 25.37 -66.19
N LEU A 505 -2.18 25.93 -64.99
CA LEU A 505 -2.94 27.17 -64.80
C LEU A 505 -2.21 28.40 -65.38
N GLN A 506 -0.88 28.47 -65.26
CA GLN A 506 -0.10 29.56 -65.85
C GLN A 506 -0.01 29.46 -67.38
N GLU A 507 -0.02 28.25 -67.94
CA GLU A 507 -0.05 28.03 -69.39
C GLU A 507 -1.38 28.47 -70.00
N THR A 508 -2.50 28.13 -69.35
CA THR A 508 -3.84 28.56 -69.77
C THR A 508 -4.03 30.09 -69.69
N GLU A 509 -3.45 30.76 -68.69
CA GLU A 509 -3.45 32.23 -68.61
C GLU A 509 -2.61 32.92 -69.70
N LYS A 510 -1.52 32.28 -70.16
CA LYS A 510 -0.67 32.83 -71.23
C LYS A 510 -1.33 32.75 -72.61
N HIS A 511 -2.24 31.80 -72.83
CA HIS A 511 -2.99 31.67 -74.08
C HIS A 511 -4.15 32.68 -74.25
N LEU A 512 -4.61 33.32 -73.17
CA LEU A 512 -5.71 34.30 -73.21
C LEU A 512 -5.26 35.77 -73.41
N LYS A 513 -3.95 36.07 -73.39
CA LYS A 513 -3.42 37.46 -73.45
C LYS A 513 -2.86 37.86 -74.83
N ARG A 514 -3.56 37.54 -75.92
CA ARG A 514 -3.22 38.03 -77.28
C ARG A 514 -4.44 38.63 -77.99
N GLY A 515 -4.76 39.90 -77.70
CA GLY A 515 -5.83 40.62 -78.41
C GLY A 515 -6.16 42.05 -77.91
N LYS A 516 -5.40 43.05 -78.40
CA LYS A 516 -5.73 44.47 -78.71
C LYS A 516 -6.46 45.41 -77.71
N LYS A 517 -5.69 46.44 -77.30
CA LYS A 517 -5.89 47.94 -77.20
C LYS A 517 -7.23 48.60 -76.76
N LYS A 518 -7.05 49.57 -75.83
CA LYS A 518 -7.94 50.63 -75.24
C LYS A 518 -8.40 51.71 -76.27
N PRO A 519 -9.45 52.56 -76.03
CA PRO A 519 -9.39 53.70 -75.08
C PRO A 519 -10.69 54.10 -74.30
N ILE A 520 -10.47 54.55 -73.05
CA ILE A 520 -10.98 55.74 -72.32
C ILE A 520 -12.37 56.33 -72.67
N LEU A 521 -13.28 56.42 -71.67
CA LEU A 521 -13.80 57.69 -71.12
C LEU A 521 -14.67 57.45 -69.86
N ASP A 522 -14.70 58.50 -69.04
CA ASP A 522 -15.22 58.67 -67.68
C ASP A 522 -16.60 58.10 -67.35
N GLY A 523 -16.75 57.73 -66.08
CA GLY A 523 -18.02 57.50 -65.42
C GLY A 523 -17.84 56.79 -64.08
N GLU A 524 -17.75 57.58 -63.01
CA GLU A 524 -17.77 57.12 -61.62
C GLU A 524 -18.81 56.00 -61.40
N LYS A 525 -18.32 54.81 -61.06
CA LYS A 525 -18.99 53.89 -60.13
C LYS A 525 -17.91 53.23 -59.29
N LEU A 526 -17.85 53.57 -58.00
CA LEU A 526 -17.18 52.73 -57.01
C LEU A 526 -17.84 51.34 -57.06
N THR A 527 -17.17 50.39 -57.69
CA THR A 527 -17.62 49.00 -57.73
C THR A 527 -17.38 48.36 -56.37
N LYS A 528 -18.35 47.55 -55.92
CA LYS A 528 -18.31 46.73 -54.69
C LYS A 528 -16.98 45.98 -54.50
N GLN A 529 -16.30 45.64 -55.59
CA GLN A 529 -14.96 45.04 -55.63
C GLN A 529 -13.88 45.95 -55.02
N THR A 530 -13.82 47.24 -55.37
CA THR A 530 -12.81 48.17 -54.81
C THR A 530 -12.99 48.40 -53.30
N LEU A 531 -14.24 48.34 -52.80
CA LEU A 531 -14.54 48.42 -51.37
C LEU A 531 -14.14 47.15 -50.61
N ILE A 532 -14.38 45.97 -51.20
CA ILE A 532 -13.95 44.68 -50.64
C ILE A 532 -12.42 44.57 -50.65
N GLU A 533 -11.76 45.02 -51.72
CA GLU A 533 -10.30 44.99 -51.84
C GLU A 533 -9.63 45.91 -50.81
N ARG A 534 -10.22 47.09 -50.55
CA ARG A 534 -9.77 48.01 -49.51
C ARG A 534 -9.96 47.43 -48.11
N ALA A 535 -11.13 46.82 -47.83
CA ALA A 535 -11.41 46.14 -46.56
C ALA A 535 -10.47 44.94 -46.33
N LEU A 536 -10.20 44.13 -47.36
CA LEU A 536 -9.27 43.00 -47.28
C LEU A 536 -7.83 43.49 -47.02
N SER A 537 -7.44 44.62 -47.65
CA SER A 537 -6.12 45.23 -47.46
C SER A 537 -5.92 45.80 -46.05
N GLU A 538 -6.97 46.37 -45.45
CA GLU A 538 -6.96 46.88 -44.07
C GLU A 538 -6.89 45.71 -43.08
N GLN A 539 -7.66 44.65 -43.31
CA GLN A 539 -7.64 43.43 -42.50
C GLN A 539 -6.27 42.71 -42.55
N LEU A 540 -5.62 42.69 -43.72
CA LEU A 540 -4.25 42.17 -43.86
C LEU A 540 -3.22 42.99 -43.10
N LYS A 541 -3.35 44.33 -43.10
CA LYS A 541 -2.46 45.22 -42.33
C LYS A 541 -2.63 45.03 -40.83
N GLU A 542 -3.87 44.95 -40.34
CA GLU A 542 -4.14 44.66 -38.92
C GLU A 542 -3.55 43.31 -38.49
N ARG A 543 -3.70 42.28 -39.33
CA ARG A 543 -3.15 40.94 -39.05
C ARG A 543 -1.62 40.96 -38.98
N GLN A 544 -0.96 41.68 -39.89
CA GLN A 544 0.50 41.85 -39.85
C GLN A 544 0.96 42.64 -38.62
N GLU A 545 0.18 43.62 -38.16
CA GLU A 545 0.51 44.38 -36.96
C GLU A 545 0.34 43.54 -35.68
N GLN A 546 -0.71 42.72 -35.62
CA GLN A 546 -0.91 41.74 -34.55
C GLN A 546 0.20 40.69 -34.50
N GLU A 547 0.65 40.19 -35.65
CA GLU A 547 1.76 39.24 -35.75
C GLU A 547 3.07 39.86 -35.23
N LYS A 548 3.35 41.12 -35.56
CA LYS A 548 4.49 41.87 -35.01
C LYS A 548 4.39 42.05 -33.49
N ARG A 549 3.18 42.25 -32.93
CA ARG A 549 2.98 42.31 -31.47
C ARG A 549 3.24 40.96 -30.81
N LEU A 550 2.73 39.87 -31.39
CA LEU A 550 2.98 38.51 -30.92
C LEU A 550 4.48 38.15 -30.94
N GLN A 551 5.22 38.54 -31.98
CA GLN A 551 6.67 38.34 -32.04
C GLN A 551 7.42 39.10 -30.94
N LYS A 552 6.98 40.31 -30.57
CA LYS A 552 7.59 41.07 -29.45
C LYS A 552 7.34 40.39 -28.11
N VAL A 553 6.12 39.88 -27.88
CA VAL A 553 5.79 39.12 -26.67
C VAL A 553 6.60 37.83 -26.59
N ALA A 554 6.73 37.10 -27.70
CA ALA A 554 7.54 35.88 -27.77
C ALA A 554 9.02 36.13 -27.41
N LYS A 555 9.61 37.22 -27.93
CA LYS A 555 10.98 37.62 -27.56
C LYS A 555 11.10 37.98 -26.08
N THR A 556 10.12 38.70 -25.54
CA THR A 556 10.08 39.07 -24.12
C THR A 556 9.99 37.84 -23.23
N MET A 557 9.17 36.85 -23.61
CA MET A 557 9.05 35.57 -22.94
C MET A 557 10.36 34.76 -22.98
N ASP A 558 11.06 34.71 -24.13
CA ASP A 558 12.34 34.02 -24.25
C ASP A 558 13.44 34.65 -23.37
N HIS A 559 13.49 35.99 -23.28
CA HIS A 559 14.39 36.69 -22.36
C HIS A 559 14.09 36.36 -20.90
N LEU A 560 12.80 36.29 -20.52
CA LEU A 560 12.37 36.02 -19.16
C LEU A 560 12.65 34.57 -18.76
N GLU A 561 12.44 33.61 -19.67
CA GLU A 561 12.83 32.21 -19.42
C GLU A 561 14.35 32.03 -19.34
N ARG A 562 15.13 32.73 -20.17
CA ARG A 562 16.59 32.67 -20.11
C ARG A 562 17.12 33.20 -18.76
N ALA A 563 16.59 34.32 -18.29
CA ALA A 563 16.93 34.85 -16.96
C ALA A 563 16.59 33.85 -15.83
N LYS A 564 15.40 33.21 -15.89
CA LYS A 564 15.03 32.16 -14.92
C LYS A 564 15.96 30.95 -14.95
N ARG A 565 16.43 30.54 -16.13
CA ARG A 565 17.38 29.42 -16.26
C ARG A 565 18.74 29.78 -15.67
N GLU A 566 19.21 31.00 -15.88
CA GLU A 566 20.48 31.51 -15.33
C GLU A 566 20.43 31.62 -13.79
N GLU A 567 19.30 32.04 -13.22
CA GLU A 567 19.11 32.07 -11.76
C GLU A 567 18.94 30.67 -11.14
N ALA A 568 18.29 29.73 -11.85
CA ALA A 568 18.03 28.38 -11.36
C ALA A 568 19.26 27.46 -11.43
N ALA A 569 20.14 27.64 -12.43
CA ALA A 569 21.33 26.82 -12.63
C ALA A 569 22.23 26.67 -11.38
N PRO A 570 22.64 27.76 -10.67
CA PRO A 570 23.50 27.64 -9.49
C PRO A 570 22.79 26.97 -8.31
N LEU A 571 21.46 27.11 -8.19
CA LEU A 571 20.68 26.46 -7.14
C LEU A 571 20.61 24.94 -7.35
N ILE A 572 20.47 24.50 -8.60
CA ILE A 572 20.47 23.08 -8.96
C ILE A 572 21.84 22.48 -8.73
N GLU A 573 22.91 23.18 -9.13
CA GLU A 573 24.29 22.73 -8.91
C GLU A 573 24.62 22.65 -7.41
N ALA A 574 24.24 23.64 -6.61
CA ALA A 574 24.40 23.61 -5.16
C ALA A 574 23.61 22.46 -4.50
N ALA A 575 22.38 22.20 -4.96
CA ALA A 575 21.57 21.08 -4.47
C ALA A 575 22.19 19.72 -4.84
N PHE A 576 22.76 19.60 -6.03
CA PHE A 576 23.45 18.38 -6.49
C PHE A 576 24.73 18.13 -5.68
N GLN A 577 25.54 19.16 -5.43
CA GLN A 577 26.75 19.05 -4.61
C GLN A 577 26.42 18.65 -3.17
N ARG A 578 25.35 19.20 -2.57
CA ARG A 578 24.87 18.79 -1.24
C ARG A 578 24.48 17.32 -1.20
N ARG A 579 23.76 16.83 -2.21
CA ARG A 579 23.39 15.40 -2.31
C ARG A 579 24.62 14.50 -2.39
N LEU A 580 25.62 14.86 -3.19
CA LEU A 580 26.86 14.08 -3.29
C LEU A 580 27.60 13.98 -1.95
N VAL A 581 27.60 15.04 -1.15
CA VAL A 581 28.21 15.03 0.19
C VAL A 581 27.39 14.17 1.16
N GLU A 582 26.07 14.32 1.16
CA GLU A 582 25.17 13.52 2.01
C GLU A 582 25.26 12.02 1.69
N GLU A 583 25.32 11.67 0.41
CA GLU A 583 25.42 10.30 -0.08
C GLU A 583 26.78 9.67 0.29
N LYS A 584 27.88 10.43 0.18
CA LYS A 584 29.20 9.97 0.68
C LYS A 584 29.20 9.70 2.17
N VAL A 585 28.63 10.62 2.97
CA VAL A 585 28.56 10.45 4.43
C VAL A 585 27.68 9.26 4.83
N LEU A 586 26.58 9.04 4.12
CA LEU A 586 25.73 7.87 4.32
C LEU A 586 26.48 6.58 3.98
N HIS A 587 27.15 6.54 2.83
CA HIS A 587 27.90 5.38 2.39
C HIS A 587 29.04 5.01 3.36
N GLU A 588 29.78 6.01 3.85
CA GLU A 588 30.83 5.79 4.86
C GLU A 588 30.25 5.23 6.17
N ARG A 589 29.09 5.73 6.62
CA ARG A 589 28.41 5.21 7.82
C ARG A 589 27.91 3.78 7.63
N GLU A 590 27.37 3.45 6.46
CA GLU A 590 26.92 2.10 6.13
C GLU A 590 28.09 1.11 6.13
N GLN A 591 29.22 1.47 5.51
CA GLN A 591 30.43 0.64 5.54
C GLN A 591 30.94 0.42 6.96
N GLN A 592 30.93 1.46 7.82
CA GLN A 592 31.34 1.33 9.22
C GLN A 592 30.43 0.36 9.99
N LEU A 593 29.11 0.48 9.81
CA LEU A 593 28.12 -0.41 10.45
C LEU A 593 28.28 -1.86 9.97
N GLU A 594 28.57 -2.07 8.68
CA GLU A 594 28.75 -3.41 8.13
C GLU A 594 30.03 -4.08 8.67
N VAL A 595 31.13 -3.33 8.78
CA VAL A 595 32.37 -3.81 9.41
C VAL A 595 32.13 -4.14 10.89
N GLU A 596 31.38 -3.31 11.61
CA GLU A 596 31.07 -3.55 13.03
C GLU A 596 30.18 -4.78 13.23
N LEU A 597 29.14 -4.94 12.39
CA LEU A 597 28.28 -6.13 12.38
C LEU A 597 29.05 -7.40 12.00
N SER A 598 30.00 -7.31 11.07
CA SER A 598 30.87 -8.43 10.69
C SER A 598 31.78 -8.84 11.86
N ARG A 599 32.37 -7.87 12.58
CA ARG A 599 33.15 -8.14 13.80
C ARG A 599 32.29 -8.80 14.89
N GLN A 600 31.08 -8.30 15.13
CA GLN A 600 30.17 -8.90 16.12
C GLN A 600 29.77 -10.32 15.76
N ARG A 601 29.51 -10.60 14.46
CA ARG A 601 29.24 -11.96 13.98
C ARG A 601 30.44 -12.88 14.18
N HIS A 602 31.64 -12.43 13.81
CA HIS A 602 32.86 -13.20 14.00
C HIS A 602 33.14 -13.54 15.48
N ASP A 603 32.96 -12.57 16.37
CA ASP A 603 33.09 -12.78 17.82
C ASP A 603 32.05 -13.76 18.37
N GLY A 604 30.82 -13.71 17.83
CA GLY A 604 29.75 -14.66 18.14
C GLY A 604 30.12 -16.08 17.71
N ASP A 605 30.58 -16.24 16.46
CA ASP A 605 30.97 -17.53 15.89
C ASP A 605 32.16 -18.15 16.62
N LEU A 606 33.15 -17.33 17.03
CA LEU A 606 34.28 -17.77 17.86
C LEU A 606 33.81 -18.29 19.23
N LYS A 607 32.89 -17.58 19.89
CA LYS A 607 32.31 -18.02 21.17
C LYS A 607 31.54 -19.33 21.03
N GLU A 608 30.77 -19.48 19.96
CA GLU A 608 30.00 -20.68 19.69
C GLU A 608 30.90 -21.87 19.34
N LYS A 609 31.92 -21.66 18.50
CA LYS A 609 32.96 -22.67 18.22
C LYS A 609 33.65 -23.13 19.50
N ASN A 610 34.02 -22.21 20.39
CA ASN A 610 34.63 -22.54 21.68
C ASN A 610 33.66 -23.25 22.64
N ARG A 611 32.34 -23.01 22.53
CA ARG A 611 31.32 -23.75 23.27
C ARG A 611 31.19 -25.18 22.74
N LEU A 612 31.12 -25.33 21.41
CA LEU A 612 30.99 -26.62 20.72
C LEU A 612 32.23 -27.50 20.95
N ALA A 613 33.44 -26.93 20.91
CA ALA A 613 34.69 -27.65 21.20
C ALA A 613 34.70 -28.24 22.62
N ARG A 614 34.25 -27.47 23.63
CA ARG A 614 34.11 -27.95 25.02
C ARG A 614 33.08 -29.07 25.18
N MET A 615 32.04 -29.08 24.34
CA MET A 615 31.05 -30.19 24.34
C MET A 615 31.57 -31.45 23.65
N LEU A 616 32.53 -31.32 22.72
CA LEU A 616 33.19 -32.45 22.06
C LEU A 616 34.14 -33.19 23.01
N GLU A 617 34.90 -32.47 23.85
CA GLU A 617 35.73 -33.08 24.90
C GLU A 617 34.88 -33.87 25.90
N ASN A 618 33.71 -33.37 26.28
CA ASN A 618 32.78 -34.09 27.16
C ASN A 618 32.11 -35.31 26.51
N LYS A 619 32.08 -35.42 25.17
CA LYS A 619 31.48 -36.57 24.47
C LYS A 619 32.43 -37.77 24.37
N VAL A 620 33.74 -37.55 24.43
CA VAL A 620 34.74 -38.63 24.35
C VAL A 620 34.81 -39.43 25.67
N SER A 621 34.31 -38.89 26.78
CA SER A 621 34.32 -39.57 28.08
C SER A 621 33.08 -40.43 28.39
N THR A 622 32.00 -40.39 27.59
CA THR A 622 30.71 -40.97 28.00
C THR A 622 30.05 -41.98 27.06
N PHE A 623 30.65 -42.39 25.94
CA PHE A 623 30.10 -43.51 25.17
C PHE A 623 31.16 -44.45 24.61
N GLY A 624 31.44 -45.49 25.40
CA GLY A 624 31.94 -46.75 24.88
C GLY A 624 30.79 -47.58 24.30
N ILE A 625 31.08 -48.16 23.13
CA ILE A 625 30.60 -49.46 22.62
C ILE A 625 29.18 -49.52 22.02
N SER A 626 29.16 -49.98 20.76
CA SER A 626 28.05 -50.51 19.94
C SER A 626 27.08 -49.45 19.39
N GLY A 627 26.95 -49.19 18.08
CA GLY A 627 27.17 -50.02 16.92
C GLY A 627 25.84 -50.13 16.17
N PHE A 628 25.70 -49.50 15.00
CA PHE A 628 24.93 -50.04 13.87
C PHE A 628 25.18 -49.26 12.58
N MET A 629 25.29 -50.06 11.53
CA MET A 629 25.56 -49.81 10.11
C MET A 629 24.86 -48.59 9.49
N PHE A 630 25.53 -47.93 8.54
CA PHE A 630 25.10 -47.92 7.13
C PHE A 630 26.25 -47.50 6.19
N LEU A 631 26.11 -47.97 4.96
CA LEU A 631 27.14 -48.25 3.96
C LEU A 631 28.02 -47.09 3.48
N ARG A 632 29.22 -47.51 3.09
CA ARG A 632 30.30 -46.78 2.42
C ARG A 632 30.30 -47.22 0.96
N GLU A 633 29.83 -46.34 0.07
CA GLU A 633 30.03 -46.35 -1.39
C GLU A 633 30.12 -44.87 -1.77
N GLY A 634 30.96 -44.36 -2.66
CA GLY A 634 31.99 -44.88 -3.52
C GLY A 634 32.46 -43.64 -4.28
N ALA A 635 33.74 -43.28 -4.14
CA ALA A 635 34.33 -42.15 -4.82
C ALA A 635 34.74 -42.59 -6.23
N LEU A 636 34.05 -42.12 -7.28
CA LEU A 636 34.52 -42.17 -8.66
C LEU A 636 33.85 -41.05 -9.47
N GLY A 637 34.63 -40.38 -10.32
CA GLY A 637 34.12 -39.65 -11.48
C GLY A 637 34.07 -38.13 -11.36
N ARG A 638 35.23 -37.48 -11.32
CA ARG A 638 35.38 -36.22 -12.06
C ARG A 638 35.36 -36.60 -13.53
N ASP A 639 34.35 -36.16 -14.27
CA ASP A 639 34.42 -35.89 -15.70
C ASP A 639 33.14 -35.19 -16.17
N ASN A 640 33.28 -34.38 -17.21
CA ASN A 640 32.25 -33.64 -17.96
C ASN A 640 31.83 -32.26 -17.46
N LEU A 641 32.78 -31.32 -17.51
CA LEU A 641 32.54 -29.88 -17.60
C LEU A 641 32.87 -29.31 -19.00
N LEU A 642 32.78 -30.15 -20.03
CA LEU A 642 33.15 -29.80 -21.41
C LEU A 642 32.23 -30.48 -22.42
N CYS A 643 30.95 -30.12 -22.44
CA CYS A 643 30.02 -30.46 -23.55
C CYS A 643 28.69 -29.72 -23.44
N ARG A 644 28.68 -28.38 -23.55
CA ARG A 644 27.50 -27.59 -23.98
C ARG A 644 27.91 -26.34 -24.77
N PHE A 645 28.84 -26.53 -25.70
CA PHE A 645 29.00 -25.67 -26.87
C PHE A 645 28.57 -26.49 -28.09
N LEU A 646 27.71 -25.88 -28.90
CA LEU A 646 27.34 -26.24 -30.27
C LEU A 646 26.23 -27.30 -30.49
N ARG A 647 25.11 -26.76 -30.99
CA ARG A 647 24.24 -27.18 -32.12
C ARG A 647 22.81 -27.50 -31.70
N LEU A 648 21.75 -27.13 -32.45
CA LEU A 648 21.50 -26.28 -33.62
C LEU A 648 19.96 -26.37 -33.82
N PHE A 649 19.43 -25.53 -34.72
CA PHE A 649 18.07 -25.51 -35.31
C PHE A 649 17.01 -24.73 -34.52
N GLN A 650 16.58 -23.54 -34.98
CA GLN A 650 15.71 -23.28 -36.15
C GLN A 650 14.44 -24.15 -36.12
N CYS A 651 13.38 -23.62 -35.54
CA CYS A 651 12.13 -23.25 -36.20
C CYS A 651 11.35 -22.31 -35.28
#